data_AF-A0A6P6S151-F1
#
_entry.id   AF-A0A6P6S151-F1
#
_cell.length_a   1.000
_cell.length_b   1.000
_cell.length_c   1.000
_cell.angle_alpha   90.00
_cell.angle_beta   90.00
_cell.angle_gamma   90.00
#
_symmetry.space_group_name_H-M   'P 1'
#
loop_
_entity.id
_entity.type
_entity.pdbx_description
1 polymer ?
#
loop_
_entity_poly.entity_id
_entity_poly.type
_entity_poly.pdbx_seq_one_letter_code
_entity_poly.pdbx_strand_id
1 'polypeptide(L)'
;MSQFRDTFTKDEQRENLLDYDDNAFMFFLCSVTVCILIPWTFFFLRKCLAVSNAYRRKYPEKSSSGSKFRYCQCSACVAQRAELHKELSLLRSRFLTKGRLIEVTALLLCWLGFILICRNLQDVHSIKTFDPFEILDVSPSATQREIKKAYRLMSLKYHPDKNVNDPTQGARFIMIAKAYQALTDEVAKKNYEKYGNPDGPGGMKIGVGLPRFLVEEGNQLFVLCFFFLFLLVVLPMIFLCYYQRQKKYAPNGVMVESVQFLTHVMTEGTRLKNLPELLAASGESRAMKIEREDDNDMKQICDSVVETKKRVFTMPVIVRDSLPITQCMMEVSVLSDWYLTADSVLEFRRCLVQAISGRSQSLLQIPHFDEDVIRHCHRGKNVIRELGDFLRQESDERRGTIDMTPEQLADIQAFSSHVPNIDIQAEIVVDDEADIVVGDIATCRIILTRKNLKEGEAAGAVHAPFFSEPKYEEWWIFLKEKGDGPAGGRLINFVKSRNLERVVRENLQFRVGRPGKNTMTVVALCDSYAGVDASIDVDFRAYTPEEKPREVFVHPEDVKLDEEPTLFQQMLGDVCINSSDEEEEIDMDEAPKVVRKKPTPDADGQASSKEPASEKPGQGSEQAAPTADLQQSQEVRMNTPKFQPHGHYIVPALLQDPTPSISKWLCSIYEVI
;
A
#
# COMPACT_ATOMS: atom_id res chain seq x y z
N MET A 1 0.55 69.40 -38.01
CA MET A 1 -0.77 68.84 -37.64
C MET A 1 -1.00 67.40 -38.10
N SER A 2 -0.28 66.84 -39.10
CA SER A 2 -0.42 65.42 -39.48
C SER A 2 -0.17 64.45 -38.32
N GLN A 3 0.93 64.64 -37.60
CA GLN A 3 1.43 63.78 -36.51
C GLN A 3 0.44 63.47 -35.36
N PHE A 4 -0.66 64.23 -35.25
CA PHE A 4 -1.72 63.96 -34.28
C PHE A 4 -2.76 62.93 -34.79
N ARG A 5 -2.93 62.83 -36.12
CA ARG A 5 -3.91 61.93 -36.75
C ARG A 5 -3.42 60.48 -36.78
N ASP A 6 -2.11 60.28 -36.95
CA ASP A 6 -1.44 58.97 -36.90
C ASP A 6 -1.42 58.33 -35.49
N THR A 7 -1.91 59.06 -34.47
CA THR A 7 -2.07 58.55 -33.10
C THR A 7 -3.43 57.87 -32.90
N PHE A 8 -4.48 58.28 -33.62
CA PHE A 8 -5.85 57.78 -33.44
C PHE A 8 -6.24 56.63 -34.40
N THR A 9 -5.51 56.44 -35.50
CA THR A 9 -5.66 55.24 -36.35
C THR A 9 -5.06 53.97 -35.72
N LYS A 10 -4.37 54.10 -34.58
CA LYS A 10 -3.76 52.99 -33.86
C LYS A 10 -4.75 52.10 -33.10
N ASP A 11 -5.97 52.58 -32.83
CA ASP A 11 -6.97 51.82 -32.08
C ASP A 11 -7.79 50.84 -32.93
N GLU A 12 -7.91 51.07 -34.25
CA GLU A 12 -8.47 50.07 -35.18
C GLU A 12 -7.53 48.88 -35.37
N GLN A 13 -6.21 49.10 -35.22
CA GLN A 13 -5.23 48.05 -35.04
C GLN A 13 -4.93 47.82 -33.55
N ARG A 14 -5.94 47.31 -32.83
CA ARG A 14 -5.65 46.37 -31.74
C ARG A 14 -4.93 45.15 -32.33
N GLU A 15 -3.61 45.26 -32.49
CA GLU A 15 -2.74 44.11 -32.75
C GLU A 15 -3.15 42.99 -31.80
N ASN A 16 -3.29 41.76 -32.30
CA ASN A 16 -3.67 40.62 -31.48
C ASN A 16 -2.70 40.52 -30.30
N LEU A 17 -3.21 40.81 -29.09
CA LEU A 17 -2.39 40.98 -27.87
C LEU A 17 -1.64 39.69 -27.50
N LEU A 18 -2.12 38.57 -28.03
CA LEU A 18 -1.45 37.28 -28.10
C LEU A 18 -1.27 36.96 -29.59
N ASP A 19 -0.03 37.02 -30.08
CA ASP A 19 0.30 36.42 -31.38
C ASP A 19 0.54 34.92 -31.17
N TYR A 20 0.00 34.10 -32.06
CA TYR A 20 0.12 32.65 -31.98
C TYR A 20 1.22 32.20 -32.93
N ASP A 21 2.29 31.60 -32.40
CA ASP A 21 3.43 31.16 -33.21
C ASP A 21 3.45 29.63 -33.33
N ASP A 22 3.13 29.14 -34.54
CA ASP A 22 3.17 27.72 -34.87
C ASP A 22 4.60 27.15 -34.75
N ASN A 23 5.65 27.98 -34.92
CA ASN A 23 7.04 27.54 -34.76
C ASN A 23 7.36 27.25 -33.28
N ALA A 24 7.05 28.20 -32.38
CA ALA A 24 7.13 27.99 -30.94
C ALA A 24 6.29 26.79 -30.48
N PHE A 25 5.11 26.57 -31.07
CA PHE A 25 4.32 25.37 -30.80
C PHE A 25 5.06 24.08 -31.21
N MET A 26 5.73 24.03 -32.37
CA MET A 26 6.50 22.83 -32.76
C MET A 26 7.65 22.52 -31.79
N PHE A 27 8.36 23.54 -31.28
CA PHE A 27 9.40 23.35 -30.25
C PHE A 27 8.81 22.88 -28.91
N PHE A 28 7.65 23.42 -28.51
CA PHE A 28 6.91 22.99 -27.31
C PHE A 28 6.41 21.54 -27.44
N LEU A 29 5.74 21.21 -28.54
CA LEU A 29 5.21 19.88 -28.84
C LEU A 29 6.33 18.83 -28.89
N CYS A 30 7.46 19.16 -29.52
CA CYS A 30 8.66 18.32 -29.53
C CYS A 30 9.14 18.04 -28.10
N SER A 31 9.29 19.09 -27.29
CA SER A 31 9.76 19.00 -25.90
C SER A 31 8.82 18.16 -25.02
N VAL A 32 7.51 18.39 -25.07
CA VAL A 32 6.49 17.61 -24.35
C VAL A 32 6.49 16.14 -24.82
N THR A 33 6.63 15.90 -26.12
CA THR A 33 6.67 14.56 -26.71
C THR A 33 7.89 13.76 -26.22
N VAL A 34 9.07 14.39 -26.14
CA VAL A 34 10.29 13.78 -25.55
C VAL A 34 10.07 13.42 -24.07
N CYS A 35 9.51 14.36 -23.29
CA CYS A 35 9.23 14.17 -21.87
C CYS A 35 8.23 13.04 -21.58
N ILE A 36 7.40 12.64 -22.55
CA ILE A 36 6.50 11.49 -22.45
C ILE A 36 7.16 10.21 -23.00
N LEU A 37 7.82 10.28 -24.17
CA LEU A 37 8.40 9.12 -24.85
C LEU A 37 9.60 8.51 -24.13
N ILE A 38 10.48 9.31 -23.50
CA ILE A 38 11.65 8.77 -22.79
C ILE A 38 11.21 7.99 -21.54
N PRO A 39 10.34 8.50 -20.65
CA PRO A 39 9.79 7.68 -19.56
C PRO A 39 8.98 6.49 -20.05
N TRP A 40 8.13 6.64 -21.08
CA TRP A 40 7.31 5.53 -21.57
C TRP A 40 8.16 4.40 -22.18
N THR A 41 9.17 4.72 -22.99
CA THR A 41 10.14 3.70 -23.48
C THR A 41 10.88 3.04 -22.33
N PHE A 42 11.41 3.80 -21.37
CA PHE A 42 12.11 3.25 -20.20
C PHE A 42 11.22 2.30 -19.38
N PHE A 43 9.98 2.70 -19.08
CA PHE A 43 9.01 1.83 -18.41
C PHE A 43 8.59 0.64 -19.26
N PHE A 44 8.51 0.77 -20.59
CA PHE A 44 8.22 -0.34 -21.50
C PHE A 44 9.36 -1.38 -21.51
N LEU A 45 10.61 -0.96 -21.73
CA LEU A 45 11.79 -1.82 -21.66
C LEU A 45 11.90 -2.48 -20.28
N ARG A 46 11.70 -1.72 -19.20
CA ARG A 46 11.69 -2.24 -17.83
C ARG A 46 10.57 -3.28 -17.61
N LYS A 47 9.36 -3.08 -18.15
CA LYS A 47 8.26 -4.06 -18.12
C LYS A 47 8.63 -5.35 -18.87
N CYS A 48 9.28 -5.26 -20.04
CA CYS A 48 9.70 -6.42 -20.82
C CYS A 48 10.81 -7.23 -20.13
N LEU A 49 11.78 -6.56 -19.50
CA LEU A 49 12.82 -7.20 -18.68
C LEU A 49 12.26 -7.77 -17.38
N ALA A 50 11.23 -7.14 -16.79
CA ALA A 50 10.65 -7.53 -15.51
C ALA A 50 9.89 -8.88 -15.50
N VAL A 51 9.68 -9.54 -16.64
CA VAL A 51 9.15 -10.92 -16.63
C VAL A 51 10.11 -11.87 -15.90
N SER A 52 11.42 -11.64 -15.97
CA SER A 52 12.42 -12.36 -15.17
C SER A 52 12.22 -12.17 -13.65
N ASN A 53 11.62 -11.06 -13.24
CA ASN A 53 11.32 -10.76 -11.84
C ASN A 53 9.99 -11.38 -11.36
N ALA A 54 9.16 -11.95 -12.25
CA ALA A 54 7.89 -12.54 -11.85
C ALA A 54 8.09 -13.79 -10.98
N TYR A 55 9.02 -14.68 -11.36
CA TYR A 55 9.40 -15.82 -10.52
C TYR A 55 10.08 -15.37 -9.23
N ARG A 56 11.06 -14.45 -9.29
CA ARG A 56 11.76 -13.91 -8.11
C ARG A 56 10.84 -13.15 -7.13
N ARG A 57 9.66 -12.67 -7.56
CA ARG A 57 8.62 -12.13 -6.66
C ARG A 57 7.85 -13.22 -5.92
N LYS A 58 7.60 -14.35 -6.57
CA LYS A 58 6.93 -15.53 -5.98
C LYS A 58 7.89 -16.36 -5.10
N TYR A 59 9.18 -16.37 -5.45
CA TYR A 59 10.28 -17.05 -4.76
C TYR A 59 11.49 -16.11 -4.62
N PRO A 60 11.47 -15.16 -3.66
CA PRO A 60 12.61 -14.31 -3.35
C PRO A 60 13.79 -15.10 -2.77
N GLU A 61 15.02 -14.63 -3.02
CA GLU A 61 16.25 -15.25 -2.47
C GLU A 61 16.56 -14.77 -1.05
N LYS A 62 16.11 -13.57 -0.69
CA LYS A 62 16.32 -12.93 0.62
C LYS A 62 15.05 -12.23 1.11
N SER A 63 14.88 -12.17 2.43
CA SER A 63 13.85 -11.39 3.11
C SER A 63 14.23 -9.90 3.20
N SER A 64 13.35 -9.09 3.81
CA SER A 64 13.57 -7.65 4.04
C SER A 64 14.71 -7.35 5.02
N SER A 65 15.00 -8.25 5.97
CA SER A 65 16.18 -8.17 6.85
C SER A 65 17.48 -8.60 6.15
N GLY A 66 17.38 -9.27 5.00
CA GLY A 66 18.50 -9.83 4.25
C GLY A 66 18.75 -11.32 4.50
N SER A 67 18.00 -11.97 5.41
CA SER A 67 18.06 -13.42 5.67
C SER A 67 17.71 -14.23 4.42
N LYS A 68 18.39 -15.37 4.22
CA LYS A 68 18.21 -16.24 3.05
C LYS A 68 16.97 -17.12 3.21
N PHE A 69 16.09 -17.13 2.22
CA PHE A 69 14.91 -18.01 2.24
C PHE A 69 15.29 -19.48 2.01
N ARG A 70 14.81 -20.35 2.90
CA ARG A 70 14.96 -21.81 2.83
C ARG A 70 13.66 -22.44 2.32
N TYR A 71 13.75 -23.14 1.19
CA TYR A 71 12.61 -23.78 0.51
C TYR A 71 12.69 -25.31 0.58
N CYS A 72 11.53 -25.98 0.61
CA CYS A 72 11.43 -27.44 0.62
C CYS A 72 12.06 -28.05 -0.64
N GLN A 73 12.90 -29.08 -0.49
CA GLN A 73 13.68 -29.67 -1.59
C GLN A 73 13.21 -31.07 -2.02
N CYS A 74 12.06 -31.54 -1.54
CA CYS A 74 11.46 -32.78 -2.03
C CYS A 74 11.06 -32.67 -3.51
N SER A 75 11.06 -33.81 -4.21
CA SER A 75 10.76 -34.01 -5.63
C SER A 75 9.54 -33.20 -6.08
N ALA A 76 8.41 -33.32 -5.39
CA ALA A 76 7.16 -32.63 -5.70
C ALA A 76 7.30 -31.10 -5.66
N CYS A 77 7.92 -30.53 -4.62
CA CYS A 77 8.13 -29.08 -4.54
C CYS A 77 9.23 -28.57 -5.48
N VAL A 78 10.20 -29.40 -5.87
CA VAL A 78 11.15 -29.08 -6.95
C VAL A 78 10.42 -29.04 -8.30
N ALA A 79 9.60 -30.04 -8.60
CA ALA A 79 8.83 -30.12 -9.84
C ALA A 79 7.81 -28.98 -9.98
N GLN A 80 7.02 -28.71 -8.93
CA GLN A 80 6.06 -27.59 -8.88
C GLN A 80 6.74 -26.23 -9.15
N ARG A 81 7.93 -25.99 -8.57
CA ARG A 81 8.73 -24.79 -8.83
C ARG A 81 9.28 -24.74 -10.26
N ALA A 82 9.75 -25.86 -10.79
CA ALA A 82 10.28 -25.96 -12.14
C ALA A 82 9.19 -25.71 -13.21
N GLU A 83 8.00 -26.29 -13.04
CA GLU A 83 6.89 -26.08 -13.96
C GLU A 83 6.36 -24.64 -13.88
N LEU A 84 6.18 -24.06 -12.69
CA LEU A 84 5.81 -22.65 -12.54
C LEU A 84 6.87 -21.69 -13.13
N HIS A 85 8.17 -22.01 -13.02
CA HIS A 85 9.22 -21.26 -13.70
C HIS A 85 9.11 -21.37 -15.23
N LYS A 86 8.80 -22.58 -15.74
CA LYS A 86 8.52 -22.85 -17.15
C LYS A 86 7.29 -22.08 -17.64
N GLU A 87 6.16 -22.12 -16.95
CA GLU A 87 4.96 -21.32 -17.26
C GLU A 87 5.24 -19.81 -17.30
N LEU A 88 5.92 -19.27 -16.29
CA LEU A 88 6.31 -17.85 -16.26
C LEU A 88 7.29 -17.50 -17.40
N SER A 89 8.14 -18.43 -17.82
CA SER A 89 8.99 -18.27 -19.01
C SER A 89 8.21 -18.38 -20.33
N LEU A 90 7.10 -19.14 -20.38
CA LEU A 90 6.20 -19.20 -21.53
C LEU A 90 5.26 -17.99 -21.59
N LEU A 91 4.94 -17.36 -20.46
CA LEU A 91 4.32 -16.04 -20.40
C LEU A 91 5.26 -14.93 -20.92
N ARG A 92 6.59 -15.16 -20.96
CA ARG A 92 7.56 -14.28 -21.62
C ARG A 92 7.51 -14.39 -23.16
N SER A 93 7.26 -15.56 -23.73
CA SER A 93 7.09 -15.72 -25.19
C SER A 93 5.68 -15.35 -25.64
N ARG A 94 4.64 -15.71 -24.86
CA ARG A 94 3.26 -15.21 -25.01
C ARG A 94 3.11 -13.72 -24.70
N PHE A 95 4.17 -13.02 -24.28
CA PHE A 95 4.14 -11.59 -23.98
C PHE A 95 3.79 -10.72 -25.21
N LEU A 96 3.94 -11.25 -26.43
CA LEU A 96 3.28 -10.74 -27.65
C LEU A 96 1.75 -11.02 -27.63
N THR A 97 1.09 -10.64 -26.53
CA THR A 97 -0.37 -10.53 -26.47
C THR A 97 -0.84 -9.40 -27.37
N LYS A 98 -2.09 -9.48 -27.88
CA LYS A 98 -2.69 -8.42 -28.72
C LYS A 98 -2.56 -7.02 -28.09
N GLY A 99 -2.74 -6.90 -26.77
CA GLY A 99 -2.57 -5.64 -26.04
C GLY A 99 -1.13 -5.10 -26.01
N ARG A 100 -0.13 -5.97 -25.88
CA ARG A 100 1.29 -5.55 -25.95
C ARG A 100 1.74 -5.25 -27.38
N LEU A 101 1.19 -5.93 -28.38
CA LEU A 101 1.39 -5.56 -29.78
C LEU A 101 0.85 -4.15 -30.04
N ILE A 102 -0.32 -3.80 -29.49
CA ILE A 102 -0.88 -2.44 -29.55
C ILE A 102 -0.01 -1.42 -28.80
N GLU A 103 0.52 -1.75 -27.61
CA GLU A 103 1.45 -0.86 -26.88
C GLU A 103 2.75 -0.62 -27.69
N VAL A 104 3.27 -1.65 -28.37
CA VAL A 104 4.45 -1.55 -29.25
C VAL A 104 4.16 -0.74 -30.51
N THR A 105 3.05 -0.99 -31.21
CA THR A 105 2.72 -0.23 -32.43
C THR A 105 2.39 1.22 -32.11
N ALA A 106 1.68 1.50 -31.01
CA ALA A 106 1.46 2.87 -30.53
C ALA A 106 2.79 3.56 -30.20
N LEU A 107 3.70 2.92 -29.47
CA LEU A 107 5.00 3.47 -29.14
C LEU A 107 5.84 3.75 -30.41
N LEU A 108 5.86 2.83 -31.37
CA LEU A 108 6.54 3.02 -32.67
C LEU A 108 5.92 4.15 -33.49
N LEU A 109 4.58 4.27 -33.52
CA LEU A 109 3.88 5.36 -34.20
C LEU A 109 4.14 6.72 -33.54
N CYS A 110 4.25 6.78 -32.21
CA CYS A 110 4.62 8.01 -31.50
C CYS A 110 6.09 8.40 -31.75
N TRP A 111 7.02 7.45 -31.84
CA TRP A 111 8.39 7.73 -32.27
C TRP A 111 8.48 8.14 -33.75
N LEU A 112 7.67 7.55 -34.63
CA LEU A 112 7.57 7.98 -36.03
C LEU A 112 7.02 9.41 -36.12
N GLY A 113 5.96 9.73 -35.35
CA GLY A 113 5.43 11.09 -35.22
C GLY A 113 6.47 12.08 -34.70
N PHE A 114 7.24 11.70 -33.68
CA PHE A 114 8.36 12.50 -33.17
C PHE A 114 9.44 12.75 -34.23
N ILE A 115 9.81 11.75 -35.03
CA ILE A 115 10.76 11.89 -36.15
C ILE A 115 10.20 12.81 -37.24
N LEU A 116 8.89 12.78 -37.51
CA LEU A 116 8.23 13.69 -38.45
C LEU A 116 8.20 15.14 -37.93
N ILE A 117 7.95 15.34 -36.63
CA ILE A 117 8.03 16.65 -35.97
C ILE A 117 9.47 17.20 -36.03
N CYS A 118 10.48 16.36 -35.74
CA CYS A 118 11.89 16.75 -35.82
C CYS A 118 12.32 17.10 -37.25
N ARG A 119 11.77 16.45 -38.27
CA ARG A 119 12.00 16.81 -39.68
C ARG A 119 11.39 18.18 -40.02
N ASN A 120 10.13 18.40 -39.64
CA ASN A 120 9.46 19.68 -39.88
C ASN A 120 10.22 20.85 -39.21
N LEU A 121 10.65 20.66 -37.96
CA LEU A 121 11.51 21.59 -37.22
C LEU A 121 12.86 21.91 -37.90
N GLN A 122 13.34 21.09 -38.83
CA GLN A 122 14.57 21.36 -39.59
C GLN A 122 14.34 22.28 -40.80
N ASP A 123 13.11 22.31 -41.36
CA ASP A 123 12.72 23.21 -42.45
C ASP A 123 12.30 24.60 -41.94
N VAL A 124 11.84 24.68 -40.68
CA VAL A 124 11.52 25.94 -39.97
C VAL A 124 12.77 26.83 -39.92
N HIS A 125 12.78 27.88 -40.75
CA HIS A 125 13.81 28.90 -40.70
C HIS A 125 13.78 29.61 -39.34
N SER A 126 14.96 29.79 -38.75
CA SER A 126 15.12 30.50 -37.49
C SER A 126 14.47 31.89 -37.53
N ILE A 127 13.84 32.28 -36.43
CA ILE A 127 13.29 33.62 -36.24
C ILE A 127 14.42 34.62 -36.51
N LYS A 128 14.36 35.33 -37.63
CA LYS A 128 15.42 36.24 -38.05
C LYS A 128 15.51 37.42 -37.09
N THR A 129 16.53 37.39 -36.23
CA THR A 129 17.05 38.59 -35.56
C THR A 129 17.32 39.66 -36.62
N PHE A 130 16.90 40.88 -36.34
CA PHE A 130 17.02 42.00 -37.26
C PHE A 130 18.50 42.34 -37.51
N ASP A 131 19.07 41.92 -38.64
CA ASP A 131 20.43 42.29 -39.04
C ASP A 131 20.40 43.43 -40.08
N PRO A 132 20.82 44.65 -39.73
CA PRO A 132 20.90 45.77 -40.66
C PRO A 132 21.84 45.53 -41.84
N PHE A 133 22.88 44.70 -41.66
CA PHE A 133 23.87 44.40 -42.69
C PHE A 133 23.33 43.40 -43.72
N GLU A 134 22.64 42.34 -43.28
CA GLU A 134 21.92 41.41 -44.19
C GLU A 134 20.81 42.14 -44.96
N ILE A 135 20.02 42.98 -44.29
CA ILE A 135 18.89 43.71 -44.91
C ILE A 135 19.35 44.71 -46.00
N LEU A 136 20.56 45.26 -45.87
CA LEU A 136 21.15 46.19 -46.82
C LEU A 136 22.12 45.55 -47.82
N ASP A 137 22.40 44.24 -47.72
CA ASP A 137 23.35 43.50 -48.57
C ASP A 137 24.77 44.11 -48.53
N VAL A 138 25.31 44.30 -47.31
CA VAL A 138 26.62 44.91 -47.05
C VAL A 138 27.42 44.15 -45.98
N SER A 139 28.75 44.22 -46.05
CA SER A 139 29.63 43.66 -45.01
C SER A 139 29.43 44.34 -43.65
N PRO A 140 29.56 43.62 -42.52
CA PRO A 140 29.73 44.22 -41.18
C PRO A 140 30.89 45.22 -41.08
N SER A 141 31.87 45.13 -41.98
CA SER A 141 33.00 46.06 -42.09
C SER A 141 32.77 47.23 -43.06
N ALA A 142 31.56 47.41 -43.60
CA ALA A 142 31.27 48.41 -44.63
C ALA A 142 31.36 49.84 -44.10
N THR A 143 31.89 50.75 -44.93
CA THR A 143 31.97 52.16 -44.59
C THR A 143 30.61 52.86 -44.74
N GLN A 144 30.42 53.97 -44.03
CA GLN A 144 29.27 54.90 -44.18
C GLN A 144 28.98 55.29 -45.66
N ARG A 145 30.00 55.32 -46.53
CA ARG A 145 29.83 55.61 -47.96
C ARG A 145 29.19 54.44 -48.72
N GLU A 146 29.52 53.20 -48.35
CA GLU A 146 28.99 51.99 -48.96
C GLU A 146 27.58 51.69 -48.46
N ILE A 147 27.33 51.81 -47.16
CA ILE A 147 25.99 51.70 -46.54
C ILE A 147 25.01 52.68 -47.23
N LYS A 148 25.43 53.93 -47.46
CA LYS A 148 24.63 54.96 -48.15
C LYS A 148 24.46 54.72 -49.65
N LYS A 149 25.35 53.94 -50.29
CA LYS A 149 25.22 53.49 -51.68
C LYS A 149 24.24 52.32 -51.79
N ALA A 150 24.35 51.34 -50.88
CA ALA A 150 23.47 50.17 -50.81
C ALA A 150 22.02 50.57 -50.50
N TYR A 151 21.80 51.42 -49.49
CA TYR A 151 20.47 51.96 -49.17
C TYR A 151 19.80 52.60 -50.39
N ARG A 152 20.51 53.46 -51.15
CA ARG A 152 19.97 54.08 -52.38
C ARG A 152 19.55 53.05 -53.43
N LEU A 153 20.32 51.98 -53.61
CA LEU A 153 20.04 50.91 -54.58
C LEU A 153 18.82 50.09 -54.13
N MET A 154 18.77 49.70 -52.85
CA MET A 154 17.67 48.93 -52.27
C MET A 154 16.37 49.75 -52.20
N SER A 155 16.40 51.01 -51.78
CA SER A 155 15.23 51.90 -51.79
C SER A 155 14.69 52.18 -53.19
N LEU A 156 15.53 52.20 -54.24
CA LEU A 156 15.09 52.36 -55.62
C LEU A 156 14.38 51.09 -56.16
N LYS A 157 14.80 49.91 -55.68
CA LYS A 157 14.26 48.59 -56.03
C LYS A 157 12.94 48.30 -55.33
N TYR A 158 12.84 48.64 -54.04
CA TYR A 158 11.68 48.37 -53.19
C TYR A 158 10.76 49.59 -52.98
N HIS A 159 10.90 50.66 -53.77
CA HIS A 159 10.09 51.88 -53.62
C HIS A 159 8.58 51.59 -53.74
N PRO A 160 7.72 52.09 -52.84
CA PRO A 160 6.29 51.76 -52.83
C PRO A 160 5.58 52.19 -54.13
N ASP A 161 5.92 53.36 -54.66
CA ASP A 161 5.39 53.92 -55.92
C ASP A 161 5.60 53.02 -57.16
N LYS A 162 6.58 52.10 -57.12
CA LYS A 162 6.85 51.14 -58.19
C LYS A 162 6.23 49.76 -57.95
N ASN A 163 5.85 49.46 -56.72
CA ASN A 163 5.45 48.12 -56.26
C ASN A 163 4.07 48.15 -55.57
N VAL A 164 3.17 49.03 -56.03
CA VAL A 164 1.88 49.37 -55.40
C VAL A 164 1.00 48.16 -55.08
N ASN A 165 1.11 47.09 -55.89
CA ASN A 165 0.24 45.91 -55.80
C ASN A 165 0.75 44.82 -54.82
N ASP A 166 1.91 44.98 -54.19
CA ASP A 166 2.50 43.95 -53.32
C ASP A 166 2.87 44.52 -51.93
N PRO A 167 2.06 44.25 -50.88
CA PRO A 167 2.31 44.77 -49.54
C PRO A 167 3.60 44.22 -48.91
N THR A 168 4.15 43.10 -49.40
CA THR A 168 5.41 42.54 -48.89
C THR A 168 6.60 43.40 -49.28
N GLN A 169 6.55 44.10 -50.43
CA GLN A 169 7.59 45.06 -50.83
C GLN A 169 7.52 46.33 -49.98
N GLY A 170 6.31 46.78 -49.61
CA GLY A 170 6.11 47.88 -48.68
C GLY A 170 6.73 47.58 -47.30
N ALA A 171 6.50 46.38 -46.76
CA ALA A 171 7.14 45.92 -45.53
C ALA A 171 8.69 45.88 -45.65
N ARG A 172 9.23 45.38 -46.77
CA ARG A 172 10.68 45.39 -47.04
C ARG A 172 11.25 46.80 -47.10
N PHE A 173 10.56 47.76 -47.73
CA PHE A 173 10.99 49.16 -47.78
C PHE A 173 11.13 49.77 -46.38
N ILE A 174 10.19 49.48 -45.47
CA ILE A 174 10.25 49.90 -44.07
C ILE A 174 11.44 49.26 -43.34
N MET A 175 11.70 47.97 -43.55
CA MET A 175 12.88 47.29 -42.99
C MET A 175 14.20 47.90 -43.50
N ILE A 176 14.30 48.21 -44.81
CA ILE A 176 15.46 48.85 -45.42
C ILE A 176 15.70 50.25 -44.84
N ALA A 177 14.65 51.02 -44.59
CA ALA A 177 14.73 52.32 -43.92
C ALA A 177 15.23 52.19 -42.47
N LYS A 178 14.69 51.24 -41.69
CA LYS A 178 15.14 50.96 -40.32
C LYS A 178 16.59 50.46 -40.27
N ALA A 179 17.01 49.62 -41.21
CA ALA A 179 18.37 49.13 -41.29
C ALA A 179 19.37 50.27 -41.58
N TYR A 180 19.02 51.19 -42.48
CA TYR A 180 19.84 52.37 -42.72
C TYR A 180 19.89 53.31 -41.51
N GLN A 181 18.78 53.47 -40.78
CA GLN A 181 18.78 54.23 -39.52
C GLN A 181 19.69 53.58 -38.46
N ALA A 182 19.58 52.26 -38.24
CA ALA A 182 20.39 51.49 -37.29
C ALA A 182 21.90 51.59 -37.54
N LEU A 183 22.33 51.83 -38.79
CA LEU A 183 23.74 51.96 -39.16
C LEU A 183 24.24 53.41 -39.29
N THR A 184 23.34 54.42 -39.31
CA THR A 184 23.75 55.81 -39.58
C THR A 184 23.39 56.84 -38.51
N ASP A 185 22.37 56.60 -37.68
CA ASP A 185 22.09 57.41 -36.49
C ASP A 185 22.77 56.80 -35.25
N GLU A 186 23.42 57.63 -34.44
CA GLU A 186 24.05 57.18 -33.20
C GLU A 186 23.05 56.67 -32.16
N VAL A 187 21.82 57.21 -32.11
CA VAL A 187 20.81 56.78 -31.14
C VAL A 187 20.24 55.42 -31.54
N ALA A 188 19.78 55.29 -32.79
CA ALA A 188 19.34 54.01 -33.35
C ALA A 188 20.44 52.94 -33.33
N LYS A 189 21.71 53.32 -33.55
CA LYS A 189 22.85 52.40 -33.44
C LYS A 189 23.08 51.93 -32.00
N LYS A 190 23.11 52.83 -31.01
CA LYS A 190 23.26 52.46 -29.58
C LYS A 190 22.07 51.64 -29.09
N ASN A 191 20.87 51.89 -29.62
CA ASN A 191 19.69 51.05 -29.39
C ASN A 191 19.88 49.65 -29.98
N TYR A 192 20.35 49.54 -31.22
CA TYR A 192 20.63 48.26 -31.87
C TYR A 192 21.72 47.46 -31.12
N GLU A 193 22.83 48.10 -30.75
CA GLU A 193 23.94 47.48 -29.99
C GLU A 193 23.52 46.99 -28.59
N LYS A 194 22.45 47.57 -28.00
CA LYS A 194 21.98 47.27 -26.64
C LYS A 194 20.72 46.39 -26.58
N TYR A 195 19.86 46.44 -27.60
CA TYR A 195 18.53 45.81 -27.63
C TYR A 195 18.25 44.99 -28.89
N GLY A 196 19.17 44.93 -29.87
CA GLY A 196 18.97 44.21 -31.14
C GLY A 196 17.98 44.86 -32.11
N ASN A 197 17.46 46.05 -31.81
CA ASN A 197 16.49 46.77 -32.64
C ASN A 197 16.75 48.30 -32.58
N PRO A 198 16.80 49.03 -33.72
CA PRO A 198 16.93 50.49 -33.73
C PRO A 198 15.85 51.24 -32.95
N ASP A 199 14.62 50.71 -32.86
CA ASP A 199 13.51 51.37 -32.16
C ASP A 199 13.71 51.47 -30.63
N GLY A 200 14.75 50.82 -30.07
CA GLY A 200 15.03 50.77 -28.63
C GLY A 200 14.42 49.55 -27.95
N PRO A 201 14.13 49.61 -26.62
CA PRO A 201 13.51 48.51 -25.90
C PRO A 201 12.07 48.31 -26.38
N GLY A 202 11.87 47.37 -27.31
CA GLY A 202 10.54 46.98 -27.77
C GLY A 202 9.68 46.43 -26.62
N GLY A 203 8.38 46.73 -26.65
CA GLY A 203 7.43 46.10 -25.74
C GLY A 203 7.45 44.58 -25.89
N MET A 204 7.45 43.86 -24.77
CA MET A 204 7.48 42.39 -24.73
C MET A 204 6.24 41.81 -25.40
N LYS A 205 6.31 41.46 -26.70
CA LYS A 205 5.23 40.76 -27.39
C LYS A 205 5.19 39.31 -26.89
N ILE A 206 4.25 39.01 -26.00
CA ILE A 206 4.06 37.68 -25.43
C ILE A 206 3.31 36.83 -26.45
N GLY A 207 4.05 36.08 -27.26
CA GLY A 207 3.47 35.06 -28.13
C GLY A 207 3.04 33.82 -27.33
N VAL A 208 1.94 33.19 -27.71
CA VAL A 208 1.48 31.93 -27.12
C VAL A 208 1.82 30.78 -28.07
N GLY A 209 2.59 29.81 -27.56
CA GLY A 209 2.96 28.59 -28.29
C GLY A 209 1.82 27.57 -28.44
N LEU A 210 0.66 28.02 -28.90
CA LEU A 210 -0.48 27.19 -29.31
C LEU A 210 -0.65 27.32 -30.84
N PRO A 211 -1.01 26.23 -31.55
CA PRO A 211 -1.18 26.27 -32.99
C PRO A 211 -2.42 27.08 -33.38
N ARG A 212 -2.31 27.85 -34.47
CA ARG A 212 -3.39 28.72 -34.98
C ARG A 212 -4.69 27.96 -35.25
N PHE A 213 -4.59 26.71 -35.69
CA PHE A 213 -5.69 25.77 -35.88
C PHE A 213 -6.68 25.68 -34.69
N LEU A 214 -6.21 25.78 -33.43
CA LEU A 214 -7.10 25.72 -32.25
C LEU A 214 -7.90 27.00 -32.00
N VAL A 215 -7.50 28.11 -32.64
CA VAL A 215 -8.03 29.47 -32.41
C VAL A 215 -8.78 29.99 -33.64
N GLU A 216 -8.56 29.40 -34.82
CA GLU A 216 -9.33 29.64 -36.05
C GLU A 216 -10.85 29.54 -35.81
N GLU A 217 -11.60 30.56 -36.23
CA GLU A 217 -13.04 30.72 -35.98
C GLU A 217 -13.88 29.51 -36.45
N GLY A 218 -13.47 28.85 -37.53
CA GLY A 218 -14.13 27.65 -38.05
C GLY A 218 -13.95 26.39 -37.18
N ASN A 219 -12.89 26.32 -36.38
CA ASN A 219 -12.56 25.16 -35.55
C ASN A 219 -12.94 25.35 -34.08
N GLN A 220 -13.02 26.60 -33.60
CA GLN A 220 -13.29 26.95 -32.21
C GLN A 220 -14.51 26.21 -31.62
N LEU A 221 -15.60 26.09 -32.38
CA LEU A 221 -16.81 25.37 -31.95
C LEU A 221 -16.55 23.87 -31.74
N PHE A 222 -15.79 23.22 -32.63
CA PHE A 222 -15.45 21.79 -32.50
C PHE A 222 -14.52 21.53 -31.31
N VAL A 223 -13.52 22.39 -31.11
CA VAL A 223 -12.60 22.32 -29.96
C VAL A 223 -13.36 22.48 -28.65
N LEU A 224 -14.26 23.45 -28.57
CA LEU A 224 -15.08 23.72 -27.38
C LEU A 224 -16.07 22.58 -27.09
N CYS A 225 -16.74 22.04 -28.12
CA CYS A 225 -17.61 20.88 -27.99
C CYS A 225 -16.85 19.61 -27.53
N PHE A 226 -15.63 19.37 -28.05
CA PHE A 226 -14.81 18.25 -27.60
C PHE A 226 -14.34 18.42 -26.15
N PHE A 227 -13.94 19.63 -25.76
CA PHE A 227 -13.56 19.95 -24.38
C PHE A 227 -14.72 19.69 -23.40
N PHE A 228 -15.93 20.18 -23.70
CA PHE A 228 -17.10 19.92 -22.86
C PHE A 228 -17.55 18.45 -22.88
N LEU A 229 -17.46 17.75 -24.03
CA LEU A 229 -17.70 16.30 -24.08
C LEU A 229 -16.73 15.53 -23.16
N PHE A 230 -15.45 15.90 -23.18
CA PHE A 230 -14.46 15.27 -22.31
C PHE A 230 -14.72 15.57 -20.83
N LEU A 231 -14.97 16.84 -20.49
CA LEU A 231 -15.13 17.30 -19.11
C LEU A 231 -16.47 16.87 -18.47
N LEU A 232 -17.56 16.85 -19.24
CA LEU A 232 -18.92 16.59 -18.73
C LEU A 232 -19.39 15.15 -18.95
N VAL A 233 -18.81 14.40 -19.90
CA VAL A 233 -19.17 13.00 -20.17
C VAL A 233 -18.01 12.05 -19.89
N VAL A 234 -16.86 12.22 -20.55
CA VAL A 234 -15.77 11.22 -20.48
C VAL A 234 -15.18 11.11 -19.08
N LEU A 235 -14.80 12.24 -18.47
CA LEU A 235 -14.19 12.26 -17.13
C LEU A 235 -15.17 11.77 -16.04
N PRO A 236 -16.44 12.22 -15.98
CA PRO A 236 -17.45 11.65 -15.08
C PRO A 236 -17.72 10.16 -15.33
N MET A 237 -17.77 9.70 -16.59
CA MET A 237 -17.96 8.27 -16.89
C MET A 237 -16.76 7.41 -16.46
N ILE A 238 -15.52 7.90 -16.63
CA ILE A 238 -14.32 7.23 -16.11
C ILE A 238 -14.38 7.15 -14.58
N PHE A 239 -14.71 8.27 -13.91
CA PHE A 239 -14.85 8.30 -12.45
C PHE A 239 -15.95 7.35 -11.95
N LEU A 240 -17.14 7.37 -12.57
CA LEU A 240 -18.25 6.47 -12.21
C LEU A 240 -17.89 4.99 -12.44
N CYS A 241 -17.27 4.65 -13.57
CA CYS A 241 -16.81 3.28 -13.84
C CYS A 241 -15.71 2.82 -12.87
N TYR A 242 -14.82 3.73 -12.43
CA TYR A 242 -13.83 3.45 -11.39
C TYR A 242 -14.50 3.24 -10.03
N TYR A 243 -15.35 4.19 -9.60
CA TYR A 243 -16.04 4.15 -8.31
C TYR A 243 -16.97 2.93 -8.19
N GLN A 244 -17.71 2.59 -9.24
CA GLN A 244 -18.54 1.37 -9.27
C GLN A 244 -17.72 0.07 -9.24
N ARG A 245 -16.44 0.09 -9.64
CA ARG A 245 -15.54 -1.06 -9.46
C ARG A 245 -15.00 -1.13 -8.03
N GLN A 246 -14.56 0.00 -7.46
CA GLN A 246 -14.08 0.05 -6.08
C GLN A 246 -15.18 -0.34 -5.08
N LYS A 247 -16.40 0.21 -5.21
CA LYS A 247 -17.53 -0.06 -4.31
C LYS A 247 -17.91 -1.55 -4.17
N LYS A 248 -17.51 -2.41 -5.11
CA LYS A 248 -17.82 -3.85 -5.06
C LYS A 248 -16.94 -4.63 -4.09
N TYR A 249 -15.76 -4.13 -3.73
CA TYR A 249 -14.78 -4.85 -2.92
C TYR A 249 -14.49 -4.09 -1.62
N ALA A 250 -14.35 -4.83 -0.53
CA ALA A 250 -13.86 -4.34 0.75
C ALA A 250 -12.32 -4.19 0.72
N PRO A 251 -11.70 -3.48 1.69
CA PRO A 251 -10.25 -3.24 1.72
C PRO A 251 -9.38 -4.51 1.78
N ASN A 252 -9.93 -5.64 2.24
CA ASN A 252 -9.25 -6.95 2.25
C ASN A 252 -9.32 -7.69 0.90
N GLY A 253 -9.94 -7.09 -0.13
CA GLY A 253 -10.06 -7.66 -1.49
C GLY A 253 -11.26 -8.57 -1.71
N VAL A 254 -12.07 -8.81 -0.68
CA VAL A 254 -13.30 -9.63 -0.73
C VAL A 254 -14.49 -8.78 -1.18
N MET A 255 -15.45 -9.36 -1.88
CA MET A 255 -16.69 -8.70 -2.30
C MET A 255 -17.53 -8.28 -1.10
N VAL A 256 -18.08 -7.06 -1.12
CA VAL A 256 -18.88 -6.52 0.00
C VAL A 256 -20.11 -7.38 0.29
N GLU A 257 -20.72 -8.00 -0.74
CA GLU A 257 -21.81 -8.97 -0.60
C GLU A 257 -21.38 -10.21 0.22
N SER A 258 -20.18 -10.74 -0.02
CA SER A 258 -19.61 -11.87 0.73
C SER A 258 -19.31 -11.50 2.18
N VAL A 259 -18.77 -10.31 2.44
CA VAL A 259 -18.53 -9.83 3.82
C VAL A 259 -19.86 -9.70 4.58
N GLN A 260 -20.90 -9.17 3.95
CA GLN A 260 -22.24 -9.06 4.54
C GLN A 260 -22.88 -10.43 4.79
N PHE A 261 -22.78 -11.35 3.84
CA PHE A 261 -23.24 -12.74 3.98
C PHE A 261 -22.55 -13.46 5.14
N LEU A 262 -21.21 -13.45 5.18
CA LEU A 262 -20.45 -14.11 6.24
C LEU A 262 -20.76 -13.51 7.63
N THR A 263 -20.86 -12.19 7.73
CA THR A 263 -21.20 -11.50 9.00
C THR A 263 -22.63 -11.82 9.48
N HIS A 264 -23.54 -12.20 8.58
CA HIS A 264 -24.91 -12.57 8.93
C HIS A 264 -25.10 -14.05 9.25
N VAL A 265 -24.33 -14.95 8.62
CA VAL A 265 -24.52 -16.41 8.70
C VAL A 265 -23.51 -17.12 9.61
N MET A 266 -22.31 -16.55 9.81
CA MET A 266 -21.35 -17.09 10.78
C MET A 266 -21.80 -16.85 12.23
N THR A 267 -21.53 -17.81 13.10
CA THR A 267 -21.81 -17.75 14.54
C THR A 267 -20.68 -18.41 15.34
N GLU A 268 -20.70 -18.28 16.66
CA GLU A 268 -19.86 -19.06 17.59
C GLU A 268 -20.04 -20.59 17.45
N GLY A 269 -21.18 -21.02 16.89
CA GLY A 269 -21.48 -22.43 16.63
C GLY A 269 -20.87 -22.99 15.34
N THR A 270 -20.42 -22.14 14.40
CA THR A 270 -19.98 -22.54 13.06
C THR A 270 -18.71 -23.40 13.11
N ARG A 271 -18.76 -24.64 12.59
CA ARG A 271 -17.64 -25.61 12.62
C ARG A 271 -17.07 -25.89 11.23
N LEU A 272 -15.95 -26.62 11.21
CA LEU A 272 -15.26 -27.10 9.99
C LEU A 272 -16.21 -27.62 8.89
N LYS A 273 -17.28 -28.35 9.27
CA LYS A 273 -18.29 -28.90 8.34
C LYS A 273 -19.10 -27.83 7.58
N ASN A 274 -19.36 -26.67 8.20
CA ASN A 274 -20.17 -25.60 7.63
C ASN A 274 -19.36 -24.68 6.69
N LEU A 275 -18.07 -24.50 6.96
CA LEU A 275 -17.23 -23.52 6.27
C LEU A 275 -17.05 -23.74 4.76
N PRO A 276 -16.99 -24.98 4.24
CA PRO A 276 -17.02 -25.23 2.80
C PRO A 276 -18.27 -24.70 2.10
N GLU A 277 -19.45 -24.86 2.72
CA GLU A 277 -20.72 -24.34 2.20
C GLU A 277 -20.70 -22.80 2.18
N LEU A 278 -20.22 -22.17 3.27
CA LEU A 278 -20.08 -20.71 3.35
C LEU A 278 -19.05 -20.15 2.37
N LEU A 279 -17.97 -20.87 2.08
CA LEU A 279 -17.00 -20.51 1.04
C LEU A 279 -17.66 -20.51 -0.33
N ALA A 280 -18.42 -21.55 -0.66
CA ALA A 280 -19.00 -21.73 -1.98
C ALA A 280 -20.27 -20.87 -2.21
N ALA A 281 -20.98 -20.49 -1.14
CA ALA A 281 -22.07 -19.51 -1.16
C ALA A 281 -21.59 -18.04 -1.34
N SER A 282 -20.27 -17.79 -1.27
CA SER A 282 -19.68 -16.46 -1.46
C SER A 282 -20.04 -15.82 -2.80
N GLY A 283 -20.06 -14.48 -2.83
CA GLY A 283 -20.24 -13.69 -4.05
C GLY A 283 -19.15 -13.96 -5.09
N GLU A 284 -17.91 -14.22 -4.69
CA GLU A 284 -16.82 -14.62 -5.58
C GLU A 284 -17.10 -15.95 -6.28
N SER A 285 -17.47 -16.98 -5.52
CA SER A 285 -17.81 -18.30 -6.08
C SER A 285 -19.06 -18.23 -6.96
N ARG A 286 -20.07 -17.45 -6.58
CA ARG A 286 -21.27 -17.17 -7.40
C ARG A 286 -21.00 -16.29 -8.63
N ALA A 287 -19.88 -15.55 -8.67
CA ALA A 287 -19.48 -14.73 -9.80
C ALA A 287 -18.56 -15.46 -10.80
N MET A 288 -18.19 -16.71 -10.52
CA MET A 288 -17.47 -17.55 -11.48
C MET A 288 -18.34 -17.84 -12.71
N LYS A 289 -17.68 -17.96 -13.87
CA LYS A 289 -18.36 -18.37 -15.11
C LYS A 289 -18.43 -19.89 -15.15
N ILE A 290 -19.64 -20.41 -15.34
CA ILE A 290 -19.90 -21.82 -15.61
C ILE A 290 -19.97 -21.98 -17.13
N GLU A 291 -19.21 -22.92 -17.69
CA GLU A 291 -19.28 -23.34 -19.09
C GLU A 291 -20.11 -24.64 -19.21
N ARG A 292 -20.62 -24.94 -20.41
CA ARG A 292 -21.58 -26.08 -20.59
C ARG A 292 -20.95 -27.46 -20.46
N GLU A 293 -19.63 -27.54 -20.44
CA GLU A 293 -18.89 -28.78 -20.29
C GLU A 293 -18.74 -29.13 -18.80
N ASP A 294 -18.71 -28.12 -17.92
CA ASP A 294 -18.61 -28.25 -16.46
C ASP A 294 -19.71 -29.16 -15.86
N ASP A 295 -20.97 -29.08 -16.32
CA ASP A 295 -22.08 -29.91 -15.79
C ASP A 295 -21.82 -31.43 -15.93
N ASN A 296 -21.06 -31.87 -16.94
CA ASN A 296 -20.73 -33.29 -17.14
C ASN A 296 -19.59 -33.75 -16.23
N ASP A 297 -18.53 -32.93 -16.11
CA ASP A 297 -17.41 -33.19 -15.21
C ASP A 297 -17.88 -33.13 -13.75
N MET A 298 -18.79 -32.21 -13.43
CA MET A 298 -19.37 -32.07 -12.09
C MET A 298 -20.08 -33.34 -11.65
N LYS A 299 -20.81 -34.01 -12.56
CA LYS A 299 -21.48 -35.26 -12.26
C LYS A 299 -20.47 -36.38 -11.90
N GLN A 300 -19.39 -36.50 -12.66
CA GLN A 300 -18.32 -37.46 -12.37
C GLN A 300 -17.61 -37.15 -11.05
N ILE A 301 -17.40 -35.85 -10.76
CA ILE A 301 -16.83 -35.39 -9.50
C ILE A 301 -17.75 -35.81 -8.33
N CYS A 302 -19.04 -35.50 -8.38
CA CYS A 302 -20.01 -35.90 -7.35
C CYS A 302 -19.99 -37.41 -7.06
N ASP A 303 -19.98 -38.24 -8.10
CA ASP A 303 -19.94 -39.71 -7.95
C ASP A 303 -18.61 -40.21 -7.32
N SER A 304 -17.50 -39.50 -7.54
CA SER A 304 -16.16 -39.85 -7.00
C SER A 304 -15.87 -39.31 -5.58
N VAL A 305 -16.59 -38.26 -5.17
CA VAL A 305 -16.19 -37.38 -4.06
C VAL A 305 -16.44 -37.98 -2.66
N VAL A 306 -17.10 -39.14 -2.60
CA VAL A 306 -17.38 -39.96 -1.40
C VAL A 306 -16.11 -40.55 -0.77
N GLU A 307 -14.97 -40.61 -1.48
CA GLU A 307 -13.73 -41.21 -0.95
C GLU A 307 -12.83 -40.23 -0.15
N THR A 308 -12.23 -40.73 0.93
CA THR A 308 -11.33 -40.00 1.86
C THR A 308 -9.90 -39.75 1.34
N LYS A 309 -9.70 -39.81 0.02
CA LYS A 309 -8.38 -39.73 -0.62
C LYS A 309 -7.84 -38.29 -0.66
N LYS A 310 -6.51 -38.16 -0.59
CA LYS A 310 -5.79 -36.89 -0.74
C LYS A 310 -6.08 -36.28 -2.11
N ARG A 311 -6.48 -35.00 -2.15
CA ARG A 311 -7.15 -34.41 -3.32
C ARG A 311 -6.19 -33.63 -4.23
N VAL A 312 -6.34 -33.82 -5.54
CA VAL A 312 -5.72 -32.97 -6.56
C VAL A 312 -6.73 -31.89 -6.94
N PHE A 313 -6.39 -30.62 -6.73
CA PHE A 313 -7.29 -29.52 -7.08
C PHE A 313 -7.26 -29.24 -8.59
N THR A 314 -8.23 -29.79 -9.31
CA THR A 314 -8.41 -29.58 -10.77
C THR A 314 -8.74 -28.14 -11.12
N MET A 315 -9.40 -27.39 -10.24
CA MET A 315 -9.79 -25.99 -10.43
C MET A 315 -8.96 -25.03 -9.57
N PRO A 316 -7.77 -24.59 -10.03
CA PRO A 316 -6.83 -23.77 -9.23
C PRO A 316 -7.35 -22.37 -8.90
N VAL A 317 -8.40 -21.89 -9.59
CA VAL A 317 -9.04 -20.58 -9.38
C VAL A 317 -9.80 -20.53 -8.05
N ILE A 318 -10.64 -21.52 -7.78
CA ILE A 318 -11.43 -21.63 -6.54
C ILE A 318 -10.48 -21.65 -5.33
N VAL A 319 -9.41 -22.44 -5.44
CA VAL A 319 -8.38 -22.59 -4.40
C VAL A 319 -7.63 -21.28 -4.14
N ARG A 320 -7.29 -20.52 -5.20
CA ARG A 320 -6.66 -19.19 -5.06
C ARG A 320 -7.59 -18.21 -4.34
N ASP A 321 -8.85 -18.12 -4.79
CA ASP A 321 -9.80 -17.11 -4.29
C ASP A 321 -10.38 -17.48 -2.91
N SER A 322 -10.19 -18.72 -2.45
CA SER A 322 -10.51 -19.16 -1.09
C SER A 322 -9.65 -18.50 0.00
N LEU A 323 -8.42 -18.04 -0.29
CA LEU A 323 -7.54 -17.46 0.73
C LEU A 323 -7.99 -16.07 1.22
N PRO A 324 -8.47 -15.14 0.36
CA PRO A 324 -9.17 -13.93 0.80
C PRO A 324 -10.46 -14.23 1.58
N ILE A 325 -11.28 -15.18 1.13
CA ILE A 325 -12.57 -15.48 1.76
C ILE A 325 -12.37 -16.09 3.16
N THR A 326 -11.48 -17.07 3.30
CA THR A 326 -11.13 -17.63 4.63
C THR A 326 -10.41 -16.62 5.51
N GLN A 327 -9.68 -15.64 4.95
CA GLN A 327 -9.15 -14.52 5.72
C GLN A 327 -10.27 -13.64 6.29
N CYS A 328 -11.31 -13.34 5.51
CA CYS A 328 -12.48 -12.62 6.00
C CYS A 328 -13.27 -13.42 7.05
N MET A 329 -13.38 -14.74 6.90
CA MET A 329 -13.97 -15.62 7.93
C MET A 329 -13.20 -15.56 9.25
N MET A 330 -11.87 -15.54 9.22
CA MET A 330 -11.04 -15.33 10.41
C MET A 330 -11.30 -13.95 11.03
N GLU A 331 -11.28 -12.89 10.21
CA GLU A 331 -11.51 -11.51 10.66
C GLU A 331 -12.88 -11.35 11.35
N VAL A 332 -13.97 -11.88 10.77
CA VAL A 332 -15.31 -11.87 11.38
C VAL A 332 -15.36 -12.64 12.70
N SER A 333 -14.78 -13.84 12.75
CA SER A 333 -14.79 -14.70 13.95
C SER A 333 -14.05 -14.03 15.11
N VAL A 334 -12.87 -13.47 14.81
CA VAL A 334 -11.96 -12.89 15.80
C VAL A 334 -12.43 -11.53 16.30
N LEU A 335 -13.03 -10.69 15.44
CA LEU A 335 -13.68 -9.44 15.85
C LEU A 335 -14.95 -9.65 16.70
N SER A 336 -15.43 -10.89 16.80
CA SER A 336 -16.62 -11.29 17.57
C SER A 336 -16.27 -12.12 18.82
N ASP A 337 -14.99 -12.16 19.23
CA ASP A 337 -14.43 -13.00 20.31
C ASP A 337 -14.58 -14.54 20.12
N TRP A 338 -15.07 -15.00 18.96
CA TRP A 338 -15.37 -16.42 18.70
C TRP A 338 -14.11 -17.26 18.40
N TYR A 339 -13.29 -17.49 19.42
CA TYR A 339 -12.10 -18.34 19.35
C TYR A 339 -12.37 -19.69 18.66
N LEU A 340 -13.49 -20.33 19.00
CA LEU A 340 -13.83 -21.68 18.54
C LEU A 340 -14.21 -21.74 17.05
N THR A 341 -14.82 -20.67 16.53
CA THR A 341 -15.05 -20.49 15.10
C THR A 341 -13.75 -20.13 14.39
N ALA A 342 -12.90 -19.28 14.99
CA ALA A 342 -11.60 -18.93 14.42
C ALA A 342 -10.66 -20.15 14.31
N ASP A 343 -10.61 -21.03 15.31
CA ASP A 343 -9.88 -22.30 15.26
C ASP A 343 -10.42 -23.21 14.14
N SER A 344 -11.76 -23.33 14.02
CA SER A 344 -12.42 -24.08 12.94
C SER A 344 -12.12 -23.51 11.54
N VAL A 345 -12.06 -22.18 11.40
CA VAL A 345 -11.70 -21.51 10.14
C VAL A 345 -10.23 -21.67 9.79
N LEU A 346 -9.35 -21.67 10.80
CA LEU A 346 -7.93 -21.91 10.60
C LEU A 346 -7.67 -23.39 10.24
N GLU A 347 -8.42 -24.33 10.82
CA GLU A 347 -8.42 -25.73 10.39
C GLU A 347 -8.89 -25.87 8.94
N PHE A 348 -9.97 -25.21 8.54
CA PHE A 348 -10.45 -25.21 7.15
C PHE A 348 -9.40 -24.64 6.18
N ARG A 349 -8.70 -23.56 6.57
CA ARG A 349 -7.61 -22.97 5.79
C ARG A 349 -6.44 -23.94 5.63
N ARG A 350 -6.09 -24.73 6.65
CA ARG A 350 -5.08 -25.82 6.54
C ARG A 350 -5.55 -26.91 5.57
N CYS A 351 -6.82 -27.31 5.65
CA CYS A 351 -7.42 -28.32 4.78
C CYS A 351 -7.30 -27.94 3.30
N LEU A 352 -7.65 -26.69 2.96
CA LEU A 352 -7.49 -26.12 1.62
C LEU A 352 -6.03 -26.07 1.14
N VAL A 353 -5.07 -25.77 2.03
CA VAL A 353 -3.65 -25.65 1.68
C VAL A 353 -2.96 -27.01 1.50
N GLN A 354 -3.32 -28.00 2.32
CA GLN A 354 -2.66 -29.31 2.36
C GLN A 354 -3.41 -30.43 1.63
N ALA A 355 -4.62 -30.15 1.13
CA ALA A 355 -5.53 -31.11 0.51
C ALA A 355 -5.90 -32.30 1.43
N ILE A 356 -6.21 -31.99 2.69
CA ILE A 356 -6.67 -32.92 3.73
C ILE A 356 -8.07 -32.49 4.23
N SER A 357 -8.82 -33.38 4.90
CA SER A 357 -10.17 -33.09 5.41
C SER A 357 -10.23 -32.66 6.88
N GLY A 358 -9.12 -32.72 7.64
CA GLY A 358 -9.08 -32.26 9.04
C GLY A 358 -7.78 -32.61 9.78
N ARG A 359 -7.63 -32.12 11.02
CA ARG A 359 -6.46 -32.29 11.90
C ARG A 359 -6.09 -33.75 12.16
N SER A 360 -7.08 -34.64 12.23
CA SER A 360 -6.90 -36.09 12.36
C SER A 360 -6.09 -36.71 11.21
N GLN A 361 -6.11 -36.08 10.03
CA GLN A 361 -5.35 -36.49 8.85
C GLN A 361 -4.00 -35.75 8.73
N SER A 362 -3.48 -35.12 9.79
CA SER A 362 -2.22 -34.36 9.72
C SER A 362 -1.01 -35.16 9.22
N LEU A 363 -1.01 -36.50 9.31
CA LEU A 363 0.05 -37.33 8.72
C LEU A 363 -0.01 -37.42 7.18
N LEU A 364 -1.15 -37.17 6.53
CA LEU A 364 -1.25 -37.07 5.05
C LEU A 364 -0.49 -35.86 4.49
N GLN A 365 -0.03 -34.92 5.32
CA GLN A 365 0.85 -33.82 4.88
C GLN A 365 2.24 -34.31 4.46
N ILE A 366 2.69 -35.46 4.99
CA ILE A 366 4.01 -36.03 4.72
C ILE A 366 4.04 -36.58 3.27
N PRO A 367 5.13 -36.38 2.50
CA PRO A 367 5.30 -37.03 1.19
C PRO A 367 5.24 -38.55 1.30
N HIS A 368 4.63 -39.22 0.31
CA HIS A 368 4.53 -40.68 0.21
C HIS A 368 3.77 -41.38 1.36
N PHE A 369 3.03 -40.65 2.19
CA PHE A 369 2.18 -41.22 3.24
C PHE A 369 0.75 -41.48 2.73
N ASP A 370 0.44 -42.76 2.51
CA ASP A 370 -0.90 -43.25 2.19
C ASP A 370 -1.68 -43.69 3.45
N GLU A 371 -2.99 -43.93 3.31
CA GLU A 371 -3.84 -44.39 4.42
C GLU A 371 -3.33 -45.67 5.10
N ASP A 372 -2.70 -46.58 4.36
CA ASP A 372 -2.12 -47.81 4.90
C ASP A 372 -0.90 -47.55 5.80
N VAL A 373 -0.04 -46.59 5.42
CA VAL A 373 1.10 -46.12 6.23
C VAL A 373 0.59 -45.49 7.52
N ILE A 374 -0.48 -44.69 7.44
CA ILE A 374 -1.12 -44.05 8.60
C ILE A 374 -1.79 -45.10 9.51
N ARG A 375 -2.50 -46.09 8.93
CA ARG A 375 -3.07 -47.23 9.66
C ARG A 375 -2.00 -48.08 10.35
N HIS A 376 -0.78 -48.16 9.81
CA HIS A 376 0.36 -48.72 10.54
C HIS A 376 0.79 -47.82 11.71
N CYS A 377 1.01 -46.52 11.47
CA CYS A 377 1.53 -45.57 12.46
C CYS A 377 0.64 -45.42 13.71
N HIS A 378 -0.67 -45.61 13.56
CA HIS A 378 -1.64 -45.53 14.65
C HIS A 378 -1.72 -46.80 15.56
N ARG A 379 -1.06 -47.91 15.21
CA ARG A 379 -1.11 -49.20 15.95
C ARG A 379 0.14 -49.44 16.80
N GLY A 380 0.14 -50.37 17.75
CA GLY A 380 1.36 -50.87 18.41
C GLY A 380 1.95 -49.95 19.50
N LYS A 381 3.26 -50.06 19.75
CA LYS A 381 4.02 -49.18 20.67
C LYS A 381 4.58 -47.99 19.90
N ASN A 382 4.84 -46.87 20.58
CA ASN A 382 5.22 -45.58 19.98
C ASN A 382 4.26 -45.19 18.84
N VAL A 383 3.01 -44.91 19.23
CA VAL A 383 1.93 -44.47 18.34
C VAL A 383 2.12 -43.01 17.97
N ILE A 384 2.08 -42.71 16.68
CA ILE A 384 2.08 -41.35 16.14
C ILE A 384 0.63 -40.93 15.92
N ARG A 385 0.23 -39.74 16.38
CA ARG A 385 -1.12 -39.18 16.13
C ARG A 385 -1.07 -37.93 15.28
N GLU A 386 -0.19 -36.99 15.61
CA GLU A 386 -0.06 -35.72 14.91
C GLU A 386 1.31 -35.56 14.24
N LEU A 387 1.39 -34.63 13.28
CA LEU A 387 2.66 -34.31 12.59
C LEU A 387 3.79 -33.94 13.59
N GLY A 388 3.47 -33.22 14.66
CA GLY A 388 4.40 -32.90 15.74
C GLY A 388 4.94 -34.11 16.51
N ASP A 389 4.25 -35.25 16.51
CA ASP A 389 4.80 -36.51 17.07
C ASP A 389 5.86 -37.09 16.14
N PHE A 390 5.57 -37.12 14.83
CA PHE A 390 6.50 -37.60 13.80
C PHE A 390 7.77 -36.74 13.72
N LEU A 391 7.63 -35.41 13.81
CA LEU A 391 8.76 -34.47 13.79
C LEU A 391 9.65 -34.55 15.05
N ARG A 392 9.11 -35.08 16.17
CA ARG A 392 9.86 -35.32 17.41
C ARG A 392 10.64 -36.64 17.42
N GLN A 393 10.41 -37.54 16.45
CA GLN A 393 11.21 -38.76 16.28
C GLN A 393 12.49 -38.48 15.50
N GLU A 394 13.59 -39.12 15.93
CA GLU A 394 14.86 -39.14 15.21
C GLU A 394 14.69 -39.72 13.80
N SER A 395 15.58 -39.39 12.85
CA SER A 395 15.39 -39.75 11.44
C SER A 395 15.26 -41.25 11.20
N ASP A 396 15.94 -42.05 12.03
CA ASP A 396 16.21 -43.46 11.77
C ASP A 396 15.20 -44.36 12.51
N GLU A 397 14.54 -43.85 13.56
CA GLU A 397 13.46 -44.53 14.30
C GLU A 397 12.06 -44.20 13.78
N ARG A 398 11.95 -43.38 12.73
CA ARG A 398 10.66 -42.92 12.21
C ARG A 398 9.78 -44.06 11.74
N ARG A 399 8.50 -43.93 12.05
CA ARG A 399 7.52 -44.95 11.74
C ARG A 399 6.80 -44.69 10.43
N GLY A 400 6.48 -45.77 9.72
CA GLY A 400 5.89 -45.73 8.38
C GLY A 400 6.93 -45.64 7.25
N THR A 401 8.22 -45.46 7.56
CA THR A 401 9.28 -45.25 6.56
C THR A 401 10.12 -46.51 6.27
N ILE A 402 9.86 -47.64 6.93
CA ILE A 402 10.69 -48.86 6.82
C ILE A 402 10.59 -49.49 5.42
N ASP A 403 9.41 -49.48 4.81
CA ASP A 403 9.13 -50.13 3.52
C ASP A 403 9.35 -49.20 2.30
N MET A 404 9.96 -48.02 2.52
CA MET A 404 10.07 -46.94 1.51
C MET A 404 11.41 -46.93 0.77
N THR A 405 11.41 -46.41 -0.46
CA THR A 405 12.64 -46.27 -1.26
C THR A 405 13.55 -45.15 -0.72
N PRO A 406 14.88 -45.19 -0.97
CA PRO A 406 15.78 -44.10 -0.55
C PRO A 406 15.41 -42.71 -1.10
N GLU A 407 14.72 -42.65 -2.25
CA GLU A 407 14.20 -41.39 -2.80
C GLU A 407 13.01 -40.86 -2.00
N GLN A 408 12.10 -41.73 -1.59
CA GLN A 408 10.98 -41.38 -0.71
C GLN A 408 11.47 -40.95 0.69
N LEU A 409 12.49 -41.63 1.22
CA LEU A 409 13.15 -41.24 2.47
C LEU A 409 13.78 -39.84 2.37
N ALA A 410 14.47 -39.53 1.27
CA ALA A 410 15.05 -38.21 1.02
C ALA A 410 13.97 -37.11 0.93
N ASP A 411 12.83 -37.40 0.27
CA ASP A 411 11.68 -36.48 0.23
C ASP A 411 11.08 -36.21 1.61
N ILE A 412 10.95 -37.25 2.44
CA ILE A 412 10.43 -37.15 3.80
C ILE A 412 11.41 -36.40 4.71
N GLN A 413 12.72 -36.57 4.53
CA GLN A 413 13.75 -35.79 5.24
C GLN A 413 13.76 -34.31 4.80
N ALA A 414 13.61 -34.05 3.50
CA ALA A 414 13.52 -32.71 2.93
C ALA A 414 12.25 -31.96 3.41
N PHE A 415 11.12 -32.67 3.53
CA PHE A 415 9.90 -32.16 4.16
C PHE A 415 10.09 -31.91 5.66
N SER A 416 10.51 -32.93 6.41
CA SER A 416 10.61 -32.88 7.88
C SER A 416 11.56 -31.79 8.39
N SER A 417 12.62 -31.51 7.62
CA SER A 417 13.56 -30.44 7.95
C SER A 417 13.09 -29.06 7.49
N HIS A 418 12.03 -28.96 6.67
CA HIS A 418 11.43 -27.71 6.19
C HIS A 418 10.24 -27.26 7.06
N VAL A 419 9.39 -28.20 7.49
CA VAL A 419 8.21 -27.90 8.34
C VAL A 419 8.64 -27.16 9.63
N PRO A 420 7.88 -26.14 10.08
CA PRO A 420 8.19 -25.41 11.30
C PRO A 420 8.27 -26.29 12.55
N ASN A 421 9.29 -26.03 13.37
CA ASN A 421 9.41 -26.54 14.73
C ASN A 421 9.57 -25.32 15.64
N ILE A 422 8.50 -24.94 16.35
CA ILE A 422 8.41 -23.68 17.09
C ILE A 422 8.67 -23.90 18.59
N ASP A 423 9.60 -23.12 19.14
CA ASP A 423 9.57 -22.75 20.56
C ASP A 423 8.65 -21.54 20.74
N ILE A 424 7.80 -21.54 21.77
CA ILE A 424 7.05 -20.36 22.19
C ILE A 424 7.45 -20.01 23.63
N GLN A 425 7.81 -18.76 23.84
CA GLN A 425 8.12 -18.17 25.14
C GLN A 425 7.24 -16.93 25.29
N ALA A 426 6.64 -16.73 26.46
CA ALA A 426 5.74 -15.61 26.70
C ALA A 426 5.87 -15.11 28.14
N GLU A 427 5.98 -13.79 28.29
CA GLU A 427 5.98 -13.07 29.56
C GLU A 427 4.83 -12.06 29.58
N ILE A 428 4.25 -11.79 30.76
CA ILE A 428 3.25 -10.73 30.95
C ILE A 428 3.88 -9.70 31.88
N VAL A 429 3.97 -8.46 31.39
CA VAL A 429 4.58 -7.33 32.10
C VAL A 429 3.73 -6.08 31.92
N VAL A 430 3.80 -5.16 32.87
CA VAL A 430 3.39 -3.77 32.64
C VAL A 430 4.66 -3.00 32.29
N ASP A 431 4.58 -2.09 31.32
CA ASP A 431 5.74 -1.30 30.93
C ASP A 431 6.04 -0.26 32.03
N ASP A 432 7.33 -0.04 32.32
CA ASP A 432 7.89 0.76 33.43
C ASP A 432 7.57 0.32 34.88
N GLU A 433 6.82 -0.76 35.11
CA GLU A 433 6.45 -1.23 36.47
C GLU A 433 6.73 -2.72 36.72
N ALA A 434 7.12 -3.05 37.96
CA ALA A 434 7.48 -4.41 38.38
C ALA A 434 6.31 -5.27 38.88
N ASP A 435 5.15 -4.66 39.15
CA ASP A 435 3.96 -5.29 39.72
C ASP A 435 2.73 -4.96 38.89
N ILE A 436 1.83 -5.93 38.74
CA ILE A 436 0.62 -5.78 37.92
C ILE A 436 -0.57 -5.50 38.83
N VAL A 437 -1.30 -4.42 38.60
CA VAL A 437 -2.47 -4.00 39.38
C VAL A 437 -3.76 -4.19 38.56
N VAL A 438 -4.92 -4.34 39.22
CA VAL A 438 -6.21 -4.39 38.53
C VAL A 438 -6.58 -3.03 37.94
N GLY A 439 -6.95 -3.03 36.65
CA GLY A 439 -7.26 -1.84 35.86
C GLY A 439 -6.22 -1.51 34.80
N ASP A 440 -5.01 -2.06 34.95
CA ASP A 440 -3.82 -1.84 34.12
C ASP A 440 -3.96 -2.34 32.68
N ILE A 441 -3.13 -1.81 31.79
CA ILE A 441 -2.88 -2.37 30.46
C ILE A 441 -1.57 -3.16 30.54
N ALA A 442 -1.67 -4.49 30.58
CA ALA A 442 -0.50 -5.37 30.60
C ALA A 442 -0.14 -5.80 29.17
N THR A 443 1.16 -5.80 28.87
CA THR A 443 1.74 -6.27 27.61
C THR A 443 2.20 -7.71 27.76
N CYS A 444 1.51 -8.66 27.10
CA CYS A 444 2.04 -10.00 26.91
C CYS A 444 3.06 -9.98 25.77
N ARG A 445 4.34 -10.13 26.08
CA ARG A 445 5.45 -10.16 25.10
C ARG A 445 5.72 -11.61 24.73
N ILE A 446 5.67 -11.93 23.44
CA ILE A 446 5.67 -13.31 22.93
C ILE A 446 6.82 -13.47 21.94
N ILE A 447 7.67 -14.47 22.18
CA ILE A 447 8.83 -14.80 21.35
C ILE A 447 8.61 -16.18 20.73
N LEU A 448 8.55 -16.23 19.40
CA LEU A 448 8.45 -17.47 18.63
C LEU A 448 9.80 -17.76 17.96
N THR A 449 10.38 -18.94 18.23
CA THR A 449 11.69 -19.34 17.71
C THR A 449 11.57 -20.58 16.83
N ARG A 450 11.88 -20.44 15.53
CA ARG A 450 11.95 -21.54 14.57
C ARG A 450 13.23 -22.35 14.78
N LYS A 451 13.14 -23.51 15.43
CA LYS A 451 14.26 -24.44 15.69
C LYS A 451 14.78 -25.11 14.42
N ASN A 452 13.98 -25.16 13.35
CA ASN A 452 14.32 -25.71 12.04
C ASN A 452 15.12 -24.75 11.13
N LEU A 453 15.42 -23.52 11.57
CA LEU A 453 16.19 -22.53 10.82
C LEU A 453 17.49 -22.15 11.54
N LYS A 454 18.52 -21.82 10.77
CA LYS A 454 19.79 -21.25 11.26
C LYS A 454 19.75 -19.73 11.31
N GLU A 455 20.79 -19.13 11.87
CA GLU A 455 20.94 -17.67 11.90
C GLU A 455 21.15 -17.13 10.48
N GLY A 456 20.44 -16.05 10.13
CA GLY A 456 20.39 -15.55 8.76
C GLY A 456 19.57 -16.41 7.78
N GLU A 457 18.79 -17.39 8.26
CA GLU A 457 17.79 -18.11 7.44
C GLU A 457 16.36 -17.66 7.78
N ALA A 458 15.50 -17.66 6.75
CA ALA A 458 14.06 -17.37 6.84
C ALA A 458 13.22 -18.48 6.21
N ALA A 459 11.99 -18.68 6.72
CA ALA A 459 11.05 -19.66 6.22
C ALA A 459 10.58 -19.31 4.80
N GLY A 460 10.89 -20.16 3.82
CA GLY A 460 10.41 -20.02 2.45
C GLY A 460 8.95 -20.46 2.29
N ALA A 461 8.52 -20.61 1.04
CA ALA A 461 7.18 -21.09 0.72
C ALA A 461 6.91 -22.48 1.34
N VAL A 462 5.67 -22.71 1.77
CA VAL A 462 5.25 -23.92 2.48
C VAL A 462 5.25 -25.14 1.56
N HIS A 463 5.39 -26.34 2.13
CA HIS A 463 5.17 -27.58 1.38
C HIS A 463 3.66 -27.73 1.13
N ALA A 464 3.23 -27.39 -0.09
CA ALA A 464 1.85 -27.53 -0.54
C ALA A 464 1.83 -27.86 -2.05
N PRO A 465 2.27 -29.07 -2.46
CA PRO A 465 2.45 -29.43 -3.88
C PRO A 465 1.14 -29.48 -4.69
N PHE A 466 -0.01 -29.63 -4.02
CA PHE A 466 -1.34 -29.64 -4.64
C PHE A 466 -1.97 -28.24 -4.74
N PHE A 467 -1.42 -27.24 -4.03
CA PHE A 467 -1.96 -25.89 -3.98
C PHE A 467 -1.44 -25.04 -5.15
N SER A 468 -2.27 -24.14 -5.68
CA SER A 468 -2.05 -23.52 -7.00
C SER A 468 -1.04 -22.36 -7.03
N GLU A 469 -0.79 -21.69 -5.89
CA GLU A 469 0.18 -20.59 -5.80
C GLU A 469 1.14 -20.75 -4.61
N PRO A 470 2.40 -20.25 -4.68
CA PRO A 470 3.32 -20.31 -3.56
C PRO A 470 2.80 -19.51 -2.36
N LYS A 471 2.34 -20.24 -1.35
CA LYS A 471 1.91 -19.72 -0.06
C LYS A 471 3.09 -19.66 0.91
N TYR A 472 3.10 -18.64 1.75
CA TYR A 472 4.01 -18.51 2.90
C TYR A 472 3.20 -18.70 4.18
N GLU A 473 3.86 -19.14 5.25
CA GLU A 473 3.18 -19.36 6.53
C GLU A 473 2.75 -18.03 7.18
N GLU A 474 1.50 -17.97 7.62
CA GLU A 474 1.00 -16.93 8.52
C GLU A 474 0.73 -17.58 9.88
N TRP A 475 1.17 -16.95 10.96
CA TRP A 475 0.98 -17.43 12.33
C TRP A 475 -0.07 -16.58 13.03
N TRP A 476 -1.11 -17.22 13.54
CA TRP A 476 -2.13 -16.59 14.36
C TRP A 476 -1.84 -16.90 15.83
N ILE A 477 -1.55 -15.85 16.60
CA ILE A 477 -1.18 -15.96 18.01
C ILE A 477 -2.35 -15.39 18.81
N PHE A 478 -3.01 -16.24 19.59
CA PHE A 478 -4.18 -15.92 20.38
C PHE A 478 -3.83 -15.89 21.87
N LEU A 479 -4.25 -14.83 22.56
CA LEU A 479 -4.24 -14.72 24.02
C LEU A 479 -5.68 -14.93 24.51
N LYS A 480 -5.90 -15.97 25.31
CA LYS A 480 -7.23 -16.33 25.84
C LYS A 480 -7.17 -16.63 27.34
N GLU A 481 -8.31 -16.52 28.02
CA GLU A 481 -8.43 -17.05 29.38
C GLU A 481 -8.16 -18.56 29.39
N LYS A 482 -7.62 -19.08 30.51
CA LYS A 482 -7.67 -20.52 30.76
C LYS A 482 -9.11 -20.93 31.05
N GLY A 483 -9.63 -21.88 30.28
CA GLY A 483 -10.98 -22.40 30.44
C GLY A 483 -10.97 -23.92 30.31
N ASP A 484 -11.54 -24.61 31.30
CA ASP A 484 -11.55 -26.07 31.38
C ASP A 484 -12.67 -26.73 30.54
N GLY A 485 -13.40 -25.93 29.75
CA GLY A 485 -14.52 -26.37 28.92
C GLY A 485 -14.16 -26.59 27.44
N PRO A 486 -14.94 -27.40 26.69
CA PRO A 486 -14.68 -27.71 25.28
C PRO A 486 -14.89 -26.54 24.31
N ALA A 487 -15.37 -25.38 24.79
CA ALA A 487 -15.39 -24.14 24.03
C ALA A 487 -14.04 -23.38 24.05
N GLY A 488 -13.11 -23.79 24.90
CA GLY A 488 -11.96 -22.99 25.31
C GLY A 488 -12.32 -21.95 26.36
N GLY A 489 -11.37 -21.07 26.68
CA GLY A 489 -11.64 -19.82 27.40
C GLY A 489 -11.81 -18.66 26.43
N ARG A 490 -12.45 -17.58 26.87
CA ARG A 490 -12.74 -16.39 26.04
C ARG A 490 -11.46 -15.83 25.40
N LEU A 491 -11.54 -15.45 24.12
CA LEU A 491 -10.51 -14.66 23.45
C LEU A 491 -10.36 -13.28 24.11
N ILE A 492 -9.13 -12.80 24.25
CA ILE A 492 -8.82 -11.51 24.88
C ILE A 492 -8.15 -10.58 23.87
N ASN A 493 -7.12 -11.08 23.16
CA ASN A 493 -6.50 -10.38 22.05
C ASN A 493 -5.80 -11.39 21.11
N PHE A 494 -5.43 -10.95 19.91
CA PHE A 494 -4.80 -11.76 18.89
C PHE A 494 -3.81 -10.92 18.06
N VAL A 495 -2.81 -11.58 17.47
CA VAL A 495 -1.92 -10.98 16.48
C VAL A 495 -1.67 -11.95 15.34
N LYS A 496 -1.70 -11.43 14.12
CA LYS A 496 -1.40 -12.19 12.91
C LYS A 496 0.01 -11.85 12.44
N SER A 497 0.98 -12.70 12.78
CA SER A 497 2.34 -12.53 12.30
C SER A 497 2.50 -13.09 10.87
N ARG A 498 3.13 -12.26 10.02
CA ARG A 498 3.65 -12.65 8.70
C ARG A 498 5.18 -12.73 8.68
N ASN A 499 5.80 -12.70 9.86
CA ASN A 499 7.25 -12.64 9.96
C ASN A 499 7.85 -14.05 9.78
N LEU A 500 8.72 -14.19 8.78
CA LEU A 500 9.32 -15.46 8.33
C LEU A 500 10.73 -15.69 8.90
N GLU A 501 11.28 -14.73 9.64
CA GLU A 501 12.62 -14.81 10.24
C GLU A 501 12.72 -15.90 11.31
N ARG A 502 13.94 -16.36 11.65
CA ARG A 502 14.15 -17.41 12.68
C ARG A 502 13.51 -17.07 14.04
N VAL A 503 13.60 -15.82 14.47
CA VAL A 503 13.04 -15.34 15.74
C VAL A 503 12.04 -14.22 15.44
N VAL A 504 10.83 -14.37 15.96
CA VAL A 504 9.75 -13.39 15.84
C VAL A 504 9.38 -12.93 17.25
N ARG A 505 9.14 -11.62 17.40
CA ARG A 505 8.64 -11.01 18.64
C ARG A 505 7.34 -10.29 18.32
N GLU A 506 6.29 -10.60 19.05
CA GLU A 506 4.97 -9.96 18.94
C GLU A 506 4.49 -9.58 20.34
N ASN A 507 3.75 -8.48 20.46
CA ASN A 507 3.24 -7.97 21.74
C ASN A 507 1.71 -7.93 21.71
N LEU A 508 1.05 -8.49 22.73
CA LEU A 508 -0.40 -8.47 22.92
C LEU A 508 -0.77 -7.72 24.20
N GLN A 509 -1.26 -6.49 24.04
CA GLN A 509 -1.79 -5.70 25.15
C GLN A 509 -3.21 -6.13 25.52
N PHE A 510 -3.52 -6.16 26.82
CA PHE A 510 -4.85 -6.44 27.34
C PHE A 510 -5.09 -5.73 28.67
N ARG A 511 -6.36 -5.57 29.07
CA ARG A 511 -6.71 -4.95 30.35
C ARG A 511 -6.84 -5.98 31.47
N VAL A 512 -6.18 -5.74 32.60
CA VAL A 512 -6.18 -6.63 33.77
C VAL A 512 -7.49 -6.46 34.56
N GLY A 513 -8.39 -7.44 34.45
CA GLY A 513 -9.76 -7.34 34.98
C GLY A 513 -10.06 -8.04 36.30
N ARG A 514 -9.23 -9.00 36.77
CA ARG A 514 -9.48 -9.78 37.99
C ARG A 514 -8.28 -9.72 38.95
N PRO A 515 -8.46 -9.44 40.25
CA PRO A 515 -7.39 -9.53 41.25
C PRO A 515 -7.04 -10.99 41.56
N GLY A 516 -5.86 -11.20 42.16
CA GLY A 516 -5.35 -12.51 42.55
C GLY A 516 -4.49 -13.17 41.46
N LYS A 517 -4.35 -14.50 41.53
CA LYS A 517 -3.61 -15.27 40.52
C LYS A 517 -4.49 -15.53 39.30
N ASN A 518 -4.04 -15.10 38.14
CA ASN A 518 -4.65 -15.38 36.84
C ASN A 518 -3.74 -16.30 36.01
N THR A 519 -4.35 -17.17 35.20
CA THR A 519 -3.65 -17.98 34.20
C THR A 519 -4.25 -17.68 32.82
N MET A 520 -3.40 -17.37 31.85
CA MET A 520 -3.79 -17.12 30.46
C MET A 520 -3.11 -18.15 29.58
N THR A 521 -3.79 -18.66 28.54
CA THR A 521 -3.13 -19.49 27.53
C THR A 521 -2.77 -18.61 26.34
N VAL A 522 -1.49 -18.60 25.96
CA VAL A 522 -1.03 -18.15 24.64
C VAL A 522 -1.03 -19.36 23.71
N VAL A 523 -1.67 -19.25 22.54
CA VAL A 523 -1.73 -20.30 21.53
C VAL A 523 -1.25 -19.74 20.19
N ALA A 524 -0.17 -20.28 19.65
CA ALA A 524 0.34 -19.99 18.31
C ALA A 524 -0.09 -21.10 17.34
N LEU A 525 -0.95 -20.74 16.39
CA LEU A 525 -1.54 -21.64 15.40
C LEU A 525 -1.02 -21.30 13.99
N CYS A 526 -0.55 -22.31 13.25
CA CYS A 526 -0.09 -22.13 11.87
C CYS A 526 -1.28 -22.10 10.90
N ASP A 527 -1.28 -21.23 9.89
CA ASP A 527 -2.33 -21.20 8.85
C ASP A 527 -2.11 -22.15 7.66
N SER A 528 -1.02 -22.93 7.70
CA SER A 528 -0.50 -23.70 6.55
C SER A 528 -0.22 -25.17 6.83
N TYR A 529 -0.12 -25.57 8.10
CA TYR A 529 0.15 -26.93 8.53
C TYR A 529 -0.73 -27.30 9.73
N ALA A 530 -1.18 -28.54 9.79
CA ALA A 530 -1.89 -29.11 10.94
C ALA A 530 -0.96 -29.91 11.85
N GLY A 531 -1.17 -29.86 13.17
CA GLY A 531 -0.40 -30.65 14.14
C GLY A 531 1.02 -30.13 14.42
N VAL A 532 1.28 -28.85 14.15
CA VAL A 532 2.53 -28.13 14.50
C VAL A 532 2.27 -26.95 15.44
N ASP A 533 1.13 -26.99 16.11
CA ASP A 533 0.61 -25.92 16.96
C ASP A 533 1.34 -25.88 18.31
N ALA A 534 1.59 -24.67 18.82
CA ALA A 534 2.28 -24.45 20.09
C ALA A 534 1.39 -23.69 21.06
N SER A 535 1.41 -24.09 22.33
CA SER A 535 0.68 -23.38 23.40
C SER A 535 1.47 -23.36 24.70
N ILE A 536 1.30 -22.30 25.47
CA ILE A 536 1.90 -22.11 26.79
C ILE A 536 0.89 -21.41 27.70
N ASP A 537 0.73 -21.93 28.92
CA ASP A 537 0.01 -21.23 29.98
C ASP A 537 0.98 -20.29 30.70
N VAL A 538 0.61 -19.01 30.81
CA VAL A 538 1.35 -17.97 31.51
C VAL A 538 0.56 -17.59 32.76
N ASP A 539 1.19 -17.80 33.92
CA ASP A 539 0.67 -17.39 35.23
C ASP A 539 1.14 -15.96 35.57
N PHE A 540 0.23 -15.12 36.04
CA PHE A 540 0.59 -13.83 36.65
C PHE A 540 -0.28 -13.53 37.88
N ARG A 541 0.16 -12.61 38.75
CA ARG A 541 -0.62 -12.11 39.88
C ARG A 541 -0.98 -10.64 39.63
N ALA A 542 -2.27 -10.33 39.69
CA ALA A 542 -2.78 -8.97 39.77
C ALA A 542 -3.03 -8.61 41.24
N TYR A 543 -2.49 -7.49 41.70
CA TYR A 543 -2.76 -6.93 43.02
C TYR A 543 -3.97 -5.99 42.98
N THR A 544 -4.66 -5.81 44.10
CA THR A 544 -5.63 -4.70 44.19
C THR A 544 -4.89 -3.35 44.31
N PRO A 545 -5.52 -2.23 43.91
CA PRO A 545 -4.99 -0.89 44.20
C PRO A 545 -4.80 -0.60 45.70
N GLU A 546 -5.41 -1.40 46.58
CA GLU A 546 -5.26 -1.34 48.03
C GLU A 546 -4.04 -2.14 48.52
N GLU A 547 -3.77 -3.31 47.93
CA GLU A 547 -2.57 -4.12 48.22
C GLU A 547 -1.29 -3.42 47.75
N LYS A 548 -1.34 -2.74 46.61
CA LYS A 548 -0.23 -1.99 46.01
C LYS A 548 -0.73 -0.65 45.45
N PRO A 549 -0.84 0.40 46.28
CA PRO A 549 -1.16 1.73 45.79
C PRO A 549 -0.03 2.24 44.90
N ARG A 550 -0.36 2.59 43.66
CA ARG A 550 0.56 3.28 42.74
C ARG A 550 0.90 4.66 43.31
N GLU A 551 2.18 5.00 43.38
CA GLU A 551 2.61 6.35 43.76
C GLU A 551 2.30 7.31 42.61
N VAL A 552 1.21 8.07 42.74
CA VAL A 552 0.83 9.08 41.74
C VAL A 552 1.80 10.26 41.83
N PHE A 553 2.81 10.27 40.96
CA PHE A 553 3.71 11.39 40.78
C PHE A 553 2.97 12.53 40.06
N VAL A 554 2.26 13.36 40.82
CA VAL A 554 1.68 14.62 40.35
C VAL A 554 2.82 15.60 40.08
N HIS A 555 2.87 16.22 38.89
CA HIS A 555 3.98 17.12 38.57
C HIS A 555 3.88 18.39 39.45
N PRO A 556 5.00 19.01 39.89
CA PRO A 556 4.97 20.25 40.68
C PRO A 556 4.43 21.48 39.94
N GLU A 557 3.90 21.31 38.73
CA GLU A 557 3.18 22.32 37.95
C GLU A 557 1.68 22.03 37.93
N ASP A 558 1.26 20.75 37.88
CA ASP A 558 -0.14 20.34 38.06
C ASP A 558 -0.67 20.79 39.43
N VAL A 559 0.13 20.61 40.50
CA VAL A 559 -0.21 21.08 41.86
C VAL A 559 -0.40 22.60 41.90
N LYS A 560 0.30 23.37 41.05
CA LYS A 560 0.14 24.83 40.97
C LYS A 560 -1.08 25.23 40.15
N LEU A 561 -1.42 24.47 39.10
CA LEU A 561 -2.64 24.65 38.33
C LEU A 561 -3.89 24.39 39.20
N ASP A 562 -3.83 23.47 40.16
CA ASP A 562 -4.87 23.27 41.19
C ASP A 562 -4.89 24.38 42.26
N GLU A 563 -3.78 25.11 42.46
CA GLU A 563 -3.68 26.28 43.37
C GLU A 563 -4.03 27.61 42.67
N GLU A 564 -4.05 27.66 41.34
CA GLU A 564 -4.52 28.83 40.58
C GLU A 564 -6.05 28.95 40.65
N PRO A 565 -6.60 30.13 41.02
CA PRO A 565 -8.05 30.31 41.10
C PRO A 565 -8.66 30.14 39.71
N THR A 566 -9.60 29.20 39.59
CA THR A 566 -10.26 28.90 38.31
C THR A 566 -10.80 30.16 37.65
N LEU A 567 -10.87 30.20 36.32
CA LEU A 567 -11.40 31.36 35.58
C LEU A 567 -12.79 31.80 36.09
N PHE A 568 -13.61 30.85 36.55
CA PHE A 568 -14.91 31.10 37.15
C PHE A 568 -14.82 31.78 38.52
N GLN A 569 -13.84 31.40 39.35
CA GLN A 569 -13.57 31.99 40.65
C GLN A 569 -12.93 33.38 40.53
N GLN A 570 -12.09 33.62 39.52
CA GLN A 570 -11.64 34.99 39.17
C GLN A 570 -12.82 35.88 38.76
N MET A 571 -13.70 35.39 37.89
CA MET A 571 -14.88 36.12 37.42
C MET A 571 -15.92 36.39 38.53
N LEU A 572 -15.93 35.60 39.61
CA LEU A 572 -16.79 35.83 40.79
C LEU A 572 -16.10 36.66 41.89
N GLY A 573 -14.77 36.65 41.99
CA GLY A 573 -14.02 37.40 42.99
C GLY A 573 -14.27 38.92 42.94
N ASP A 574 -14.40 39.48 41.74
CA ASP A 574 -14.72 40.90 41.52
C ASP A 574 -16.20 41.24 41.84
N VAL A 575 -17.08 40.25 42.03
CA VAL A 575 -18.51 40.46 42.34
C VAL A 575 -18.72 40.65 43.84
N CYS A 576 -18.02 39.88 44.68
CA CYS A 576 -18.28 39.79 46.12
C CYS A 576 -17.70 40.93 46.99
N ILE A 577 -17.27 42.05 46.41
CA ILE A 577 -16.76 43.22 47.14
C ILE A 577 -17.76 44.40 47.16
N ASN A 578 -18.81 44.37 46.32
CA ASN A 578 -19.75 45.49 46.14
C ASN A 578 -21.25 45.14 46.37
N SER A 579 -21.54 44.30 47.38
CA SER A 579 -22.88 44.19 47.97
C SER A 579 -22.76 44.01 49.48
N SER A 580 -23.47 44.83 50.25
CA SER A 580 -23.54 44.71 51.70
C SER A 580 -24.63 43.73 52.16
N ASP A 581 -24.49 43.32 53.41
CA ASP A 581 -25.53 42.76 54.29
C ASP A 581 -25.95 41.29 54.11
N GLU A 582 -26.35 40.74 55.26
CA GLU A 582 -26.97 39.43 55.55
C GLU A 582 -26.07 38.17 55.51
N GLU A 583 -26.36 37.28 56.48
CA GLU A 583 -25.60 36.06 56.82
C GLU A 583 -26.31 34.83 56.25
N GLU A 584 -25.58 33.85 55.71
CA GLU A 584 -26.09 32.48 55.62
C GLU A 584 -24.93 31.46 55.66
N GLU A 585 -24.90 30.63 56.71
CA GLU A 585 -24.01 29.45 56.76
C GLU A 585 -24.57 28.36 55.84
N ILE A 586 -23.78 27.92 54.86
CA ILE A 586 -24.09 26.73 54.05
C ILE A 586 -22.95 25.73 54.23
N ASP A 587 -23.18 24.78 55.14
CA ASP A 587 -22.31 23.63 55.34
C ASP A 587 -22.32 22.74 54.08
N MET A 588 -21.14 22.29 53.64
CA MET A 588 -20.95 21.43 52.47
C MET A 588 -19.92 20.35 52.83
N ASP A 589 -20.33 19.08 52.67
CA ASP A 589 -19.77 17.95 53.42
C ASP A 589 -18.27 17.64 53.22
N GLU A 590 -17.72 17.01 54.26
CA GLU A 590 -16.32 16.67 54.47
C GLU A 590 -15.67 15.83 53.33
N ALA A 591 -14.75 16.44 52.58
CA ALA A 591 -13.86 15.73 51.67
C ALA A 591 -12.81 14.89 52.45
N PRO A 592 -12.44 13.68 51.97
CA PRO A 592 -11.60 12.74 52.72
C PRO A 592 -10.17 13.25 52.94
N LYS A 593 -9.76 13.32 54.21
CA LYS A 593 -8.46 13.82 54.66
C LYS A 593 -7.28 12.92 54.24
N VAL A 594 -6.66 13.19 53.10
CA VAL A 594 -5.38 12.58 52.70
C VAL A 594 -4.27 13.03 53.66
N VAL A 595 -3.67 12.09 54.39
CA VAL A 595 -2.65 12.37 55.42
C VAL A 595 -1.30 12.71 54.78
N ARG A 596 -1.12 13.97 54.39
CA ARG A 596 0.17 14.52 53.92
C ARG A 596 1.10 14.81 55.12
N LYS A 597 2.24 14.13 55.21
CA LYS A 597 3.33 14.52 56.14
C LYS A 597 4.21 15.59 55.49
N LYS A 598 4.54 16.64 56.24
CA LYS A 598 5.60 17.61 55.86
C LYS A 598 6.99 17.06 56.19
N PRO A 599 8.04 17.44 55.44
CA PRO A 599 9.43 17.20 55.85
C PRO A 599 9.81 18.07 57.06
N THR A 600 10.76 17.61 57.85
CA THR A 600 11.30 18.29 59.04
C THR A 600 12.64 18.97 58.73
N PRO A 601 12.86 20.24 59.15
CA PRO A 601 14.15 20.91 58.97
C PRO A 601 15.16 20.62 60.09
N ASP A 602 16.39 20.33 59.67
CA ASP A 602 17.71 20.73 60.17
C ASP A 602 18.11 20.64 61.67
N ALA A 603 19.30 20.07 61.89
CA ALA A 603 20.17 20.34 63.04
C ALA A 603 21.66 20.14 62.67
N ASP A 604 22.48 21.16 62.96
CA ASP A 604 23.86 21.43 62.54
C ASP A 604 24.94 20.31 62.62
N GLY A 605 25.94 20.43 61.73
CA GLY A 605 27.31 20.71 62.23
C GLY A 605 28.47 19.79 61.79
N GLN A 606 29.25 20.21 60.78
CA GLN A 606 30.60 20.80 60.95
C GLN A 606 31.32 21.00 59.60
N ALA A 607 32.36 21.85 59.60
CA ALA A 607 32.99 22.38 58.39
C ALA A 607 34.32 21.71 58.01
N SER A 608 34.64 21.70 56.71
CA SER A 608 36.02 21.87 56.24
C SER A 608 36.05 22.43 54.80
N SER A 609 37.04 23.26 54.49
CA SER A 609 37.16 24.01 53.24
C SER A 609 37.89 23.26 52.13
N LYS A 610 37.56 23.57 50.86
CA LYS A 610 38.51 24.11 49.86
C LYS A 610 37.89 24.31 48.46
N GLU A 611 37.93 25.55 47.98
CA GLU A 611 38.18 25.88 46.55
C GLU A 611 39.70 26.11 46.36
N PRO A 612 40.23 26.18 45.11
CA PRO A 612 40.09 27.32 44.19
C PRO A 612 39.53 26.89 42.80
N ALA A 613 38.89 27.74 41.96
CA ALA A 613 39.38 28.93 41.22
C ALA A 613 40.62 28.64 40.32
N SER A 614 40.71 29.04 39.04
CA SER A 614 39.84 29.82 38.10
C SER A 614 40.04 29.26 36.65
N GLU A 615 39.66 29.82 35.48
CA GLU A 615 39.17 31.16 35.09
C GLU A 615 38.32 31.17 33.76
N LYS A 616 38.73 31.93 32.72
CA LYS A 616 38.09 32.21 31.41
C LYS A 616 39.21 32.55 30.38
N PRO A 617 38.97 32.95 29.09
CA PRO A 617 37.72 33.09 28.33
C PRO A 617 37.66 32.43 26.93
N GLY A 618 36.46 32.43 26.35
CA GLY A 618 36.08 31.74 25.12
C GLY A 618 36.59 32.27 23.77
N GLN A 619 36.24 31.52 22.73
CA GLN A 619 35.79 32.00 21.42
C GLN A 619 34.82 30.96 20.84
N GLY A 620 33.99 31.34 19.87
CA GLY A 620 32.90 30.50 19.34
C GLY A 620 33.09 30.09 17.88
N SER A 621 32.46 28.98 17.51
CA SER A 621 32.25 28.54 16.13
C SER A 621 30.99 27.70 16.04
N GLU A 622 30.19 27.88 14.99
CA GLU A 622 28.98 27.09 14.74
C GLU A 622 29.33 25.63 14.39
N GLN A 623 28.45 24.66 14.72
CA GLN A 623 27.76 23.77 13.76
C GLN A 623 27.09 22.55 14.43
N ALA A 624 26.12 21.97 13.72
CA ALA A 624 25.58 20.61 13.87
C ALA A 624 24.99 20.21 15.25
N ALA A 625 23.73 20.58 15.48
CA ALA A 625 22.85 19.78 16.35
C ALA A 625 22.41 18.49 15.62
N PRO A 626 22.38 17.32 16.28
CA PRO A 626 21.83 16.11 15.69
C PRO A 626 20.29 16.16 15.71
N THR A 627 19.65 16.02 14.55
CA THR A 627 18.19 15.89 14.44
C THR A 627 17.74 14.52 14.96
N ALA A 628 17.10 14.50 16.12
CA ALA A 628 16.40 13.32 16.61
C ALA A 628 15.06 13.17 15.85
N ASP A 629 15.01 12.26 14.88
CA ASP A 629 13.78 11.91 14.17
C ASP A 629 12.81 11.19 15.12
N LEU A 630 12.01 11.98 15.84
CA LEU A 630 10.79 11.51 16.50
C LEU A 630 9.79 11.06 15.44
N GLN A 631 9.87 9.78 15.07
CA GLN A 631 8.82 9.11 14.31
C GLN A 631 7.55 9.03 15.16
N GLN A 632 6.73 10.10 15.10
CA GLN A 632 5.34 10.04 15.52
C GLN A 632 4.62 9.02 14.64
N SER A 633 4.53 7.79 15.14
CA SER A 633 3.59 6.79 14.66
C SER A 633 2.18 7.30 14.91
N GLN A 634 1.63 8.05 13.95
CA GLN A 634 0.24 8.48 13.97
C GLN A 634 -0.64 7.23 13.95
N GLU A 635 -1.17 6.87 15.10
CA GLU A 635 -2.33 5.98 15.19
C GLU A 635 -3.51 6.65 14.47
N VAL A 636 -3.67 6.35 13.19
CA VAL A 636 -4.94 6.57 12.49
C VAL A 636 -5.93 5.55 13.04
N ARG A 637 -6.43 5.84 14.25
CA ARG A 637 -7.46 5.11 14.96
C ARG A 637 -8.70 5.12 14.09
N MET A 638 -8.88 4.07 13.29
CA MET A 638 -10.04 3.96 12.41
C MET A 638 -11.30 3.81 13.27
N ASN A 639 -11.94 4.95 13.57
CA ASN A 639 -13.30 5.03 14.05
C ASN A 639 -14.24 4.52 12.93
N THR A 640 -14.28 3.20 12.76
CA THR A 640 -15.37 2.55 12.05
C THR A 640 -16.67 2.88 12.78
N PRO A 641 -17.69 3.43 12.09
CA PRO A 641 -18.94 3.76 12.75
C PRO A 641 -19.58 2.48 13.27
N LYS A 642 -19.96 2.45 14.55
CA LYS A 642 -20.80 1.39 15.10
C LYS A 642 -22.09 1.31 14.28
N PHE A 643 -22.26 0.24 13.52
CA PHE A 643 -23.49 0.01 12.76
C PHE A 643 -24.65 -0.25 13.73
N GLN A 644 -25.41 0.80 14.03
CA GLN A 644 -26.69 0.67 14.72
C GLN A 644 -27.71 0.04 13.75
N PRO A 645 -28.45 -1.01 14.16
CA PRO A 645 -29.40 -1.70 13.28
C PRO A 645 -30.69 -0.88 13.15
N HIS A 646 -30.69 0.10 12.24
CA HIS A 646 -31.87 0.92 11.92
C HIS A 646 -32.52 0.50 10.59
N GLY A 647 -33.82 0.17 10.68
CA GLY A 647 -34.72 0.09 9.52
C GLY A 647 -34.99 -1.35 9.02
N HIS A 648 -36.23 -1.80 9.15
CA HIS A 648 -36.71 -2.98 8.44
C HIS A 648 -36.69 -2.73 6.93
N TYR A 649 -35.85 -3.46 6.20
CA TYR A 649 -36.03 -3.64 4.75
C TYR A 649 -36.48 -5.08 4.48
N ILE A 650 -37.68 -5.18 3.89
CA ILE A 650 -38.41 -6.42 3.68
C ILE A 650 -37.86 -7.10 2.42
N VAL A 651 -37.15 -8.24 2.57
CA VAL A 651 -36.72 -9.09 1.45
C VAL A 651 -37.06 -10.57 1.71
N PRO A 652 -38.34 -10.99 1.58
CA PRO A 652 -38.76 -12.38 1.77
C PRO A 652 -38.51 -13.27 0.53
N ALA A 653 -37.87 -12.73 -0.52
CA ALA A 653 -37.88 -13.30 -1.87
C ALA A 653 -36.56 -13.94 -2.33
N LEU A 654 -35.46 -13.83 -1.57
CA LEU A 654 -34.14 -14.36 -1.97
C LEU A 654 -33.88 -15.82 -1.56
N LEU A 655 -34.85 -16.50 -0.94
CA LEU A 655 -34.72 -17.87 -0.43
C LEU A 655 -35.32 -18.96 -1.36
N GLN A 656 -35.84 -18.62 -2.54
CA GLN A 656 -36.67 -19.54 -3.34
C GLN A 656 -36.05 -20.07 -4.66
N ASP A 657 -34.95 -19.51 -5.17
CA ASP A 657 -34.31 -20.01 -6.41
C ASP A 657 -32.80 -20.34 -6.25
N PRO A 658 -32.45 -21.39 -5.49
CA PRO A 658 -31.16 -22.06 -5.67
C PRO A 658 -31.19 -22.89 -6.97
N THR A 659 -30.48 -22.44 -8.01
CA THR A 659 -30.43 -23.17 -9.29
C THR A 659 -29.98 -24.64 -9.07
N PRO A 660 -30.70 -25.64 -9.61
CA PRO A 660 -30.58 -27.03 -9.15
C PRO A 660 -29.28 -27.77 -9.54
N SER A 661 -28.39 -27.15 -10.33
CA SER A 661 -27.02 -27.64 -10.52
C SER A 661 -26.13 -27.21 -9.34
N ILE A 662 -26.12 -25.91 -9.00
CA ILE A 662 -25.32 -25.38 -7.89
C ILE A 662 -25.71 -26.02 -6.55
N SER A 663 -27.01 -26.19 -6.24
CA SER A 663 -27.40 -26.82 -4.98
C SER A 663 -26.91 -28.27 -4.85
N LYS A 664 -26.81 -29.02 -5.96
CA LYS A 664 -26.21 -30.36 -5.98
C LYS A 664 -24.69 -30.34 -5.84
N TRP A 665 -24.02 -29.35 -6.44
CA TRP A 665 -22.58 -29.15 -6.21
C TRP A 665 -22.29 -28.85 -4.74
N LEU A 666 -23.12 -28.04 -4.08
CA LEU A 666 -22.93 -27.71 -2.66
C LEU A 666 -23.34 -28.86 -1.73
N CYS A 667 -24.35 -29.66 -2.06
CA CYS A 667 -24.58 -30.94 -1.36
C CYS A 667 -23.39 -31.91 -1.50
N SER A 668 -22.67 -31.89 -2.63
CA SER A 668 -21.43 -32.66 -2.82
C SER A 668 -20.22 -32.06 -2.07
N ILE A 669 -20.35 -30.86 -1.52
CA ILE A 669 -19.44 -30.32 -0.51
C ILE A 669 -19.90 -30.69 0.93
N TYR A 670 -21.21 -30.88 1.12
CA TYR A 670 -21.88 -31.11 2.41
C TYR A 670 -21.72 -32.53 2.98
N GLU A 671 -21.60 -33.56 2.13
CA GLU A 671 -21.39 -34.96 2.58
C GLU A 671 -19.91 -35.32 2.85
N VAL A 672 -19.02 -34.33 2.82
CA VAL A 672 -17.60 -34.53 2.45
C VAL A 672 -16.58 -33.97 3.46
N ILE A 673 -17.08 -33.36 4.54
CA ILE A 673 -16.36 -33.09 5.79
C ILE A 673 -17.23 -33.57 6.94
#